data_AF-M1D312-F1
#
_entry.id   AF-M1D312-F1
#
_cell.length_a   1.000
_cell.length_b   1.000
_cell.length_c   1.000
_cell.angle_alpha   90.00
_cell.angle_beta   90.00
_cell.angle_gamma   90.00
#
_symmetry.space_group_name_H-M   'P 1'
#
loop_
_entity.id
_entity.type
_entity.pdbx_description
1 polymer ?
#
loop_
_entity_poly.entity_id
_entity_poly.type
_entity_poly.pdbx_seq_one_letter_code
_entity_poly.pdbx_strand_id
1 'polypeptide(L)'
;MILQGVLDTEKADPFDLFVGTGGVSYCLYRDSERILGNTFGMCILQDFEALTPNLLARTIETVEGGGLIVLLLRHLSSLTSLFTMTMDVHSRFRTESHSQTTGRFNERFILSLASCETCIVMDDELNILPISSHMRRITAVPVQEDSEGLSEADRELRNLKEQLNEDFPVGPLIRKCCTLDQGKAVITFLDAILDKTLRSTVALLAARGRGKSAALGLAIAGAVAAGYSNIFITAPSPENLKTLFDFVCKGFSMLEYKEHIDYDIVKSNNPEFKKSVVRINIYKQHRQTIQYILPHEHGKLSQVELLVVDEAAAIPLPVVKSLLGPYLVFLASTVNGYEGTGRSLSLKLLQQLEEQSQKSKSADSALSGRLFKKIELSESIRYASGDRIERWLNALLCLDVTNSIPSISRLPQPGHCDLYYVNQDTLFSYHKDSELFLQRMMALYVASHYKNSPNDLQLMADAPAHHLFVLLGPVDESKNTLPDILCVIQVCLEGQISQESAKAALLQGRQPFGDQIPWKFSQQFADDVFPSLSGARIVRIATHPSAMKLGYGSAAVELLARYFEGQFTQLSEVETEDTLDTPQVNVTEAAQEVSLLEENIRPRTDLPPLLVPLRERRPERLHYLGVSFGLTLDLFRFWRKHKFAPFFIGNAPNSVTGEYTCMVLKALKNDDVKAAESDEWGFYGPFYQVYKRRLVELLASTYQKMNYKLAMR
;
A
#
# COMPACT_ATOMS: atom_id res chain seq x y z
N MET A 1 -31.64 -12.86 33.49
CA MET A 1 -31.88 -14.24 33.03
C MET A 1 -31.73 -15.28 34.15
N ILE A 2 -30.58 -15.39 34.83
CA ILE A 2 -30.41 -16.32 35.98
C ILE A 2 -31.38 -15.98 37.13
N LEU A 3 -31.47 -14.69 37.51
CA LEU A 3 -32.44 -14.21 38.51
C LEU A 3 -33.91 -14.30 38.05
N GLN A 4 -34.16 -14.55 36.77
CA GLN A 4 -35.50 -14.73 36.20
C GLN A 4 -35.88 -16.22 36.06
N GLY A 5 -35.00 -17.15 36.44
CA GLY A 5 -35.25 -18.60 36.40
C GLY A 5 -35.27 -19.23 35.00
N VAL A 6 -34.76 -18.54 33.98
CA VAL A 6 -34.79 -19.00 32.58
C VAL A 6 -33.54 -19.80 32.19
N LEU A 7 -32.45 -19.67 32.95
CA LEU A 7 -31.16 -20.32 32.70
C LEU A 7 -30.72 -21.11 33.94
N ASP A 8 -30.41 -22.39 33.75
CA ASP A 8 -29.87 -23.30 34.77
C ASP A 8 -28.48 -22.83 35.22
N THR A 9 -28.23 -22.77 36.52
CA THR A 9 -26.96 -22.23 37.07
C THR A 9 -25.73 -23.09 36.76
N GLU A 10 -25.94 -24.36 36.39
CA GLU A 10 -24.86 -25.33 36.12
C GLU A 10 -24.60 -25.57 34.62
N LYS A 11 -25.52 -25.17 33.73
CA LYS A 11 -25.37 -25.32 32.28
C LYS A 11 -25.00 -23.97 31.65
N ALA A 12 -23.75 -23.58 31.82
CA ALA A 12 -23.21 -22.48 31.03
C ALA A 12 -23.05 -22.92 29.57
N ASP A 13 -23.46 -22.07 28.64
CA ASP A 13 -23.22 -22.28 27.21
C ASP A 13 -21.70 -22.42 26.98
N PRO A 14 -21.23 -23.46 26.25
CA PRO A 14 -19.83 -23.56 25.84
C PRO A 14 -19.26 -22.27 25.24
N PHE A 15 -20.08 -21.49 24.53
CA PHE A 15 -19.65 -20.19 23.99
C PHE A 15 -19.39 -19.15 25.09
N ASP A 16 -20.26 -19.05 26.09
CA ASP A 16 -20.08 -18.14 27.21
C ASP A 16 -18.88 -18.55 28.08
N LEU A 17 -18.64 -19.87 28.23
CA LEU A 17 -17.44 -20.39 28.87
C LEU A 17 -16.19 -20.03 28.07
N PHE A 18 -16.22 -20.17 26.74
CA PHE A 18 -15.12 -19.78 25.86
C PHE A 18 -14.80 -18.28 25.96
N VAL A 19 -15.82 -17.43 25.97
CA VAL A 19 -15.66 -15.97 26.13
C VAL A 19 -15.16 -15.60 27.53
N GLY A 20 -15.63 -16.30 28.57
CA GLY A 20 -15.27 -16.02 29.96
C GLY A 20 -13.88 -16.51 30.36
N THR A 21 -13.41 -17.63 29.78
CA THR A 21 -12.11 -18.25 30.12
C THR A 21 -11.03 -18.03 29.06
N GLY A 22 -11.40 -17.92 27.79
CA GLY A 22 -10.49 -17.58 26.71
C GLY A 22 -10.05 -16.13 26.87
N GLY A 23 -8.75 -15.87 26.88
CA GLY A 23 -8.18 -14.51 26.88
C GLY A 23 -8.46 -13.76 25.57
N VAL A 24 -9.74 -13.61 25.21
CA VAL A 24 -10.20 -13.02 23.95
C VAL A 24 -9.96 -11.51 23.99
N SER A 25 -9.21 -11.04 23.01
CA SER A 25 -8.98 -9.61 22.81
C SER A 25 -9.94 -9.09 21.75
N TYR A 26 -10.91 -8.27 22.16
CA TYR A 26 -11.84 -7.63 21.25
C TYR A 26 -11.22 -6.40 20.59
N CYS A 27 -11.29 -6.33 19.26
CA CYS A 27 -10.84 -5.19 18.49
C CYS A 27 -11.89 -4.84 17.44
N LEU A 28 -12.29 -3.57 17.39
CA LEU A 28 -13.12 -3.05 16.31
C LEU A 28 -12.28 -2.94 15.03
N TYR A 29 -12.88 -3.10 13.85
CA TYR A 29 -12.15 -2.98 12.58
C TYR A 29 -11.50 -1.61 12.37
N ARG A 30 -12.07 -0.54 12.93
CA ARG A 30 -11.48 0.81 12.88
C ARG A 30 -10.18 0.92 13.68
N ASP A 31 -10.02 0.09 14.71
CA ASP A 31 -8.88 0.07 15.62
C ASP A 31 -7.88 -1.06 15.30
N SER A 32 -7.98 -1.66 14.10
CA SER A 32 -7.13 -2.79 13.68
C SER A 32 -5.62 -2.48 13.65
N GLU A 33 -5.21 -1.26 13.93
CA GLU A 33 -3.79 -0.87 14.06
C GLU A 33 -3.22 -1.26 15.44
N ARG A 34 -4.08 -1.51 16.44
CA ARG A 34 -3.65 -1.89 17.79
C ARG A 34 -3.14 -3.32 17.90
N ILE A 35 -3.56 -4.19 16.98
CA ILE A 35 -3.09 -5.59 16.91
C ILE A 35 -1.69 -5.70 16.31
N LEU A 36 -1.17 -4.62 15.72
CA LEU A 36 0.16 -4.61 15.13
C LEU A 36 1.24 -4.77 16.21
N GLY A 37 2.21 -5.64 15.91
CA GLY A 37 3.29 -5.97 16.84
C GLY A 37 2.94 -7.10 17.82
N ASN A 38 1.67 -7.48 17.93
CA ASN A 38 1.25 -8.66 18.68
C ASN A 38 1.13 -9.88 17.75
N THR A 39 1.11 -11.06 18.36
CA THR A 39 0.92 -12.35 17.69
C THR A 39 -0.21 -13.09 18.41
N PHE A 40 -1.10 -13.75 17.66
CA PHE A 40 -2.25 -14.47 18.20
C PHE A 40 -2.30 -15.91 17.64
N GLY A 41 -2.83 -16.85 18.41
CA GLY A 41 -3.05 -18.23 17.96
C GLY A 41 -4.32 -18.42 17.13
N MET A 42 -5.35 -17.58 17.34
CA MET A 42 -6.62 -17.67 16.61
C MET A 42 -7.14 -16.26 16.30
N CYS A 43 -7.64 -16.08 15.07
CA CYS A 43 -8.29 -14.84 14.64
C CYS A 43 -9.70 -15.14 14.13
N ILE A 44 -10.70 -14.46 14.69
CA ILE A 44 -12.11 -14.62 14.30
C ILE A 44 -12.60 -13.29 13.70
N LEU A 45 -13.08 -13.35 12.47
CA LEU A 45 -13.67 -12.22 11.75
C LEU A 45 -15.17 -12.45 11.58
N GLN A 46 -15.98 -11.55 12.15
CA GLN A 46 -17.43 -11.74 12.26
C GLN A 46 -18.22 -11.28 11.03
N ASP A 47 -17.79 -10.18 10.39
CA ASP A 47 -18.51 -9.54 9.29
C ASP A 47 -17.72 -9.68 8.00
N PHE A 48 -18.09 -10.64 7.17
CA PHE A 48 -17.46 -10.87 5.87
C PHE A 48 -17.65 -9.70 4.90
N GLU A 49 -18.85 -9.10 4.87
CA GLU A 49 -19.20 -8.05 3.91
C GLU A 49 -18.37 -6.77 4.11
N ALA A 50 -17.94 -6.49 5.33
CA ALA A 50 -17.17 -5.30 5.68
C ALA A 50 -15.64 -5.51 5.59
N LEU A 51 -15.19 -6.67 5.12
CA LEU A 51 -13.77 -6.97 5.00
C LEU A 51 -13.13 -6.11 3.92
N THR A 52 -12.09 -5.39 4.32
CA THR A 52 -11.24 -4.65 3.39
C THR A 52 -9.92 -5.40 3.20
N PRO A 53 -9.29 -5.32 2.02
CA PRO A 53 -7.98 -5.90 1.74
C PRO A 53 -6.93 -5.61 2.83
N ASN A 54 -6.89 -4.37 3.32
CA ASN A 54 -5.95 -3.95 4.35
C ASN A 54 -6.24 -4.59 5.72
N LEU A 55 -7.53 -4.75 6.07
CA LEU A 55 -7.91 -5.45 7.30
C LEU A 55 -7.51 -6.92 7.24
N LEU A 56 -7.81 -7.60 6.12
CA LEU A 56 -7.41 -8.99 5.89
C LEU A 56 -5.89 -9.17 6.03
N ALA A 57 -5.10 -8.31 5.40
CA ALA A 57 -3.66 -8.37 5.51
C ALA A 57 -3.17 -8.16 6.95
N ARG A 58 -3.75 -7.20 7.68
CA ARG A 58 -3.41 -6.92 9.09
C ARG A 58 -3.70 -8.10 10.00
N THR A 59 -4.85 -8.74 9.84
CA THR A 59 -5.30 -9.79 10.77
C THR A 59 -4.62 -11.12 10.47
N ILE A 60 -4.52 -11.51 9.20
CA ILE A 60 -3.90 -12.78 8.79
C ILE A 60 -2.41 -12.81 9.17
N GLU A 61 -1.66 -11.72 8.94
CA GLU A 61 -0.25 -11.67 9.31
C GLU A 61 0.01 -11.75 10.83
N THR A 62 -0.98 -11.43 11.68
CA THR A 62 -0.83 -11.51 13.14
C THR A 62 -0.98 -12.91 13.71
N VAL A 63 -1.39 -13.87 12.89
CA VAL A 63 -1.55 -15.26 13.32
C VAL A 63 -0.22 -16.01 13.23
N GLU A 64 0.10 -16.80 14.25
CA GLU A 64 1.29 -17.66 14.25
C GLU A 64 1.07 -18.98 13.50
N GLY A 65 2.17 -19.64 13.13
CA GLY A 65 2.14 -20.95 12.48
C GLY A 65 1.44 -21.99 13.36
N GLY A 66 0.53 -22.75 12.77
CA GLY A 66 -0.35 -23.68 13.50
C GLY A 66 -1.61 -23.02 14.08
N GLY A 67 -1.76 -21.71 13.93
CA GLY A 67 -2.97 -20.98 14.29
C GLY A 67 -4.12 -21.15 13.29
N LEU A 68 -5.29 -20.63 13.67
CA LEU A 68 -6.53 -20.72 12.89
C LEU A 68 -7.11 -19.34 12.57
N ILE A 69 -7.53 -19.14 11.32
CA ILE A 69 -8.25 -17.94 10.88
C ILE A 69 -9.69 -18.36 10.53
N VAL A 70 -10.66 -17.82 11.25
CA VAL A 70 -12.09 -18.13 11.08
C VAL A 70 -12.81 -16.91 10.51
N LEU A 71 -13.47 -17.11 9.36
CA LEU A 71 -14.36 -16.15 8.75
C LEU A 71 -15.79 -16.62 8.98
N LEU A 72 -16.61 -15.83 9.66
CA LEU A 72 -18.02 -16.14 9.87
C LEU A 72 -18.86 -15.58 8.72
N LEU A 73 -19.73 -16.41 8.17
CA LEU A 73 -20.70 -16.06 7.14
C LEU A 73 -22.10 -16.17 7.76
N ARG A 74 -22.82 -15.05 7.87
CA ARG A 74 -24.09 -14.99 8.62
C ARG A 74 -25.26 -15.66 7.89
N HIS A 75 -25.29 -15.62 6.57
CA HIS A 75 -26.31 -16.28 5.75
C HIS A 75 -25.68 -16.87 4.49
N LEU A 76 -26.11 -18.08 4.07
CA LEU A 76 -25.72 -18.66 2.78
C LEU A 76 -26.28 -17.85 1.60
N SER A 77 -27.43 -17.20 1.79
CA SER A 77 -27.94 -16.21 0.84
C SER A 77 -27.04 -14.98 0.73
N SER A 78 -26.14 -14.70 1.68
CA SER A 78 -25.10 -13.70 1.50
C SER A 78 -24.15 -14.07 0.37
N LEU A 79 -23.95 -15.35 0.01
CA LEU A 79 -23.12 -15.70 -1.15
C LEU A 79 -23.77 -15.27 -2.48
N THR A 80 -25.09 -15.38 -2.60
CA THR A 80 -25.86 -14.92 -3.77
C THR A 80 -26.33 -13.46 -3.67
N SER A 81 -26.44 -12.90 -2.47
CA SER A 81 -26.79 -11.49 -2.22
C SER A 81 -25.56 -10.59 -2.07
N LEU A 82 -24.34 -11.12 -1.99
CA LEU A 82 -23.08 -10.36 -2.15
C LEU A 82 -22.97 -9.74 -3.55
N PHE A 83 -23.73 -10.25 -4.52
CA PHE A 83 -23.90 -9.62 -5.83
C PHE A 83 -24.72 -8.31 -5.76
N THR A 84 -25.47 -8.04 -4.68
CA THR A 84 -26.44 -6.92 -4.62
C THR A 84 -26.47 -6.13 -3.30
N MET A 85 -25.89 -6.63 -2.21
CA MET A 85 -25.88 -5.97 -0.90
C MET A 85 -24.80 -4.89 -0.84
N THR A 86 -25.23 -3.67 -1.15
CA THR A 86 -24.40 -2.48 -1.06
C THR A 86 -24.27 -2.00 0.39
N MET A 87 -23.10 -2.17 1.00
CA MET A 87 -22.81 -1.66 2.35
C MET A 87 -22.46 -0.17 2.42
N ASP A 88 -22.55 0.40 3.62
CA ASP A 88 -22.07 1.74 3.99
C ASP A 88 -20.57 1.98 3.76
N VAL A 89 -19.72 0.93 3.74
CA VAL A 89 -18.29 1.07 3.40
C VAL A 89 -18.11 1.54 1.96
N HIS A 90 -19.04 1.15 1.08
CA HIS A 90 -19.09 1.59 -0.32
C HIS A 90 -19.65 3.00 -0.51
N SER A 91 -20.15 3.65 0.54
CA SER A 91 -20.53 5.08 0.47
C SER A 91 -19.35 5.98 0.06
N ARG A 92 -18.10 5.55 0.32
CA ARG A 92 -16.88 6.24 -0.13
C ARG A 92 -16.60 6.12 -1.63
N PHE A 93 -17.22 5.13 -2.28
CA PHE A 93 -17.02 4.79 -3.69
C PHE A 93 -18.19 5.25 -4.58
N ARG A 94 -19.26 5.77 -3.97
CA ARG A 94 -20.40 6.36 -4.67
C ARG A 94 -20.12 7.82 -5.01
N THR A 95 -20.25 8.17 -6.28
CA THR A 95 -20.44 9.57 -6.70
C THR A 95 -21.95 9.84 -6.79
N GLU A 96 -22.35 11.11 -6.84
CA GLU A 96 -23.76 11.48 -7.01
C GLU A 96 -24.33 10.91 -8.34
N SER A 97 -23.48 10.80 -9.36
CA SER A 97 -23.78 10.23 -10.68
C SER A 97 -23.82 8.71 -10.75
N HIS A 98 -23.10 7.99 -9.86
CA HIS A 98 -23.03 6.53 -9.88
C HIS A 98 -23.25 5.94 -8.48
N SER A 99 -24.49 5.54 -8.18
CA SER A 99 -24.93 5.04 -6.88
C SER A 99 -24.81 3.52 -6.69
N GLN A 100 -24.82 2.75 -7.79
CA GLN A 100 -24.73 1.29 -7.76
C GLN A 100 -23.28 0.83 -7.75
N THR A 101 -22.84 0.24 -6.64
CA THR A 101 -21.51 -0.37 -6.49
C THR A 101 -21.62 -1.88 -6.61
N THR A 102 -20.80 -2.49 -7.48
CA THR A 102 -20.73 -3.95 -7.63
C THR A 102 -19.61 -4.52 -6.77
N GLY A 103 -19.87 -5.63 -6.06
CA GLY A 103 -18.91 -6.26 -5.15
C GLY A 103 -17.87 -7.14 -5.84
N ARG A 104 -17.14 -6.61 -6.85
CA ARG A 104 -16.22 -7.40 -7.68
C ARG A 104 -15.06 -7.99 -6.87
N PHE A 105 -14.55 -7.24 -5.89
CA PHE A 105 -13.49 -7.76 -5.03
C PHE A 105 -13.97 -8.97 -4.21
N ASN A 106 -15.22 -8.95 -3.74
CA ASN A 106 -15.79 -10.05 -2.95
C ASN A 106 -16.00 -11.30 -3.82
N GLU A 107 -16.44 -11.14 -5.07
CA GLU A 107 -16.51 -12.25 -6.03
C GLU A 107 -15.13 -12.90 -6.24
N ARG A 108 -14.10 -12.08 -6.51
CA ARG A 108 -12.71 -12.55 -6.63
C ARG A 108 -12.23 -13.22 -5.35
N PHE A 109 -12.59 -12.70 -4.19
CA PHE A 109 -12.21 -13.25 -2.89
C PHE A 109 -12.76 -14.66 -2.70
N ILE A 110 -14.04 -14.89 -2.99
CA ILE A 110 -14.67 -16.22 -2.89
C ILE A 110 -14.02 -17.22 -3.86
N LEU A 111 -13.80 -16.81 -5.12
CA LEU A 111 -13.11 -17.64 -6.11
C LEU A 111 -11.68 -17.98 -5.67
N SER A 112 -10.99 -17.04 -5.03
CA SER A 112 -9.66 -17.27 -4.48
C SER A 112 -9.67 -18.26 -3.32
N LEU A 113 -10.70 -18.24 -2.46
CA LEU A 113 -10.87 -19.21 -1.37
C LEU A 113 -11.11 -20.61 -1.91
N ALA A 114 -11.90 -20.75 -2.99
CA ALA A 114 -12.11 -22.04 -3.65
C ALA A 114 -10.82 -22.62 -4.25
N SER A 115 -9.88 -21.76 -4.68
CA SER A 115 -8.56 -22.20 -5.17
C SER A 115 -7.53 -22.46 -4.06
N CYS A 116 -7.82 -22.05 -2.82
CA CYS A 116 -6.90 -22.19 -1.70
C CYS A 116 -6.92 -23.62 -1.15
N GLU A 117 -5.75 -24.28 -1.11
CA GLU A 117 -5.64 -25.68 -0.70
C GLU A 117 -5.89 -25.91 0.79
N THR A 118 -5.71 -24.88 1.63
CA THR A 118 -5.81 -24.94 3.09
C THR A 118 -7.10 -24.34 3.62
N CYS A 119 -8.01 -23.91 2.75
CA CYS A 119 -9.31 -23.37 3.15
C CYS A 119 -10.33 -24.51 3.24
N ILE A 120 -11.10 -24.51 4.34
CA ILE A 120 -12.19 -25.45 4.59
C ILE A 120 -13.45 -24.61 4.83
N VAL A 121 -14.52 -24.92 4.12
CA VAL A 121 -15.83 -24.31 4.33
C VAL A 121 -16.69 -25.30 5.10
N MET A 122 -17.27 -24.84 6.21
CA MET A 122 -18.11 -25.63 7.11
C MET A 122 -19.46 -24.95 7.28
N ASP A 123 -20.50 -25.73 7.52
CA ASP A 123 -21.79 -25.22 7.99
C ASP A 123 -21.80 -25.00 9.51
N ASP A 124 -22.93 -24.54 10.04
CA ASP A 124 -23.13 -24.25 11.46
C ASP A 124 -23.00 -25.51 12.35
N GLU A 125 -23.14 -26.70 11.78
CA GLU A 125 -23.00 -28.00 12.44
C GLU A 125 -21.60 -28.62 12.26
N LEU A 126 -20.66 -27.86 11.67
CA LEU A 126 -19.29 -28.30 11.33
C LEU A 126 -19.23 -29.40 10.27
N ASN A 127 -20.29 -29.58 9.47
CA ASN A 127 -20.24 -30.42 8.29
C ASN A 127 -19.42 -29.73 7.20
N ILE A 128 -18.54 -30.51 6.57
CA ILE A 128 -17.62 -30.01 5.56
C ILE A 128 -18.33 -29.90 4.21
N LEU A 129 -18.36 -28.71 3.61
CA LEU A 129 -18.93 -28.48 2.29
C LEU A 129 -17.90 -28.77 1.19
N PRO A 130 -18.22 -29.60 0.18
CA PRO A 130 -17.28 -30.01 -0.86
C PRO A 130 -17.17 -28.96 -2.00
N ILE A 131 -16.81 -27.72 -1.65
CA ILE A 131 -16.72 -26.61 -2.61
C ILE A 131 -15.40 -26.67 -3.41
N SER A 132 -14.32 -27.16 -2.80
CA SER A 132 -13.01 -27.28 -3.46
C SER A 132 -12.56 -28.73 -3.64
N SER A 133 -11.99 -29.03 -4.81
CA SER A 133 -11.41 -30.34 -5.12
C SER A 133 -10.16 -30.66 -4.29
N HIS A 134 -9.50 -29.63 -3.74
CA HIS A 134 -8.28 -29.74 -2.95
C HIS A 134 -8.53 -30.35 -1.56
N MET A 135 -9.72 -30.21 -1.00
CA MET A 135 -10.07 -30.75 0.32
C MET A 135 -10.01 -32.27 0.38
N ARG A 136 -10.27 -32.96 -0.74
CA ARG A 136 -10.13 -34.44 -0.83
C ARG A 136 -8.67 -34.91 -0.73
N ARG A 137 -7.69 -34.01 -0.87
CA ARG A 137 -6.26 -34.32 -0.87
C ARG A 137 -5.58 -34.04 0.47
N ILE A 138 -6.29 -33.50 1.46
CA ILE A 138 -5.69 -33.22 2.77
C ILE A 138 -5.48 -34.54 3.51
N THR A 139 -4.25 -35.01 3.53
CA THR A 139 -3.83 -36.15 4.36
C THR A 139 -3.08 -35.64 5.57
N ALA A 140 -3.31 -36.26 6.73
CA ALA A 140 -2.50 -35.98 7.92
C ALA A 140 -1.03 -36.25 7.58
N VAL A 141 -0.18 -35.24 7.77
CA VAL A 141 1.27 -35.42 7.62
C VAL A 141 1.71 -36.38 8.73
N PRO A 142 2.34 -37.52 8.41
CA PRO A 142 2.85 -38.40 9.44
C PRO A 142 3.88 -37.64 10.26
N VAL A 143 3.73 -37.67 11.59
CA VAL A 143 4.74 -37.14 12.50
C VAL A 143 5.97 -38.04 12.35
N GLN A 144 6.90 -37.67 11.47
CA GLN A 144 8.20 -38.30 11.43
C GLN A 144 8.94 -37.86 12.69
N GLU A 145 8.89 -38.69 13.72
CA GLU A 145 9.78 -38.64 14.89
C GLU A 145 11.22 -39.00 14.46
N ASP A 146 11.80 -38.26 13.51
CA ASP A 146 13.24 -38.32 13.32
C ASP A 146 13.88 -37.60 14.50
N SER A 147 14.92 -38.21 15.07
CA SER A 147 15.59 -37.85 16.35
C SER A 147 16.08 -36.41 16.53
N GLU A 148 15.84 -35.51 15.57
CA GLU A 148 16.01 -34.07 15.74
C GLU A 148 14.95 -33.16 15.10
N GLY A 149 14.11 -33.61 14.15
CA GLY A 149 12.95 -32.84 13.63
C GLY A 149 13.20 -31.40 13.13
N LEU A 150 14.44 -30.95 12.97
CA LEU A 150 14.80 -29.56 12.68
C LEU A 150 15.00 -29.35 11.19
N SER A 151 14.50 -28.22 10.68
CA SER A 151 14.79 -27.76 9.33
C SER A 151 16.30 -27.57 9.15
N GLU A 152 16.82 -27.70 7.92
CA GLU A 152 18.23 -27.39 7.61
C GLU A 152 18.63 -26.01 8.14
N ALA A 153 17.73 -25.03 8.03
CA ALA A 153 17.91 -23.67 8.55
C ALA A 153 18.08 -23.61 10.08
N ASP A 154 17.36 -24.46 10.82
CA ASP A 154 17.45 -24.51 12.28
C ASP A 154 18.76 -25.15 12.74
N ARG A 155 19.27 -26.14 11.99
CA ARG A 155 20.60 -26.73 12.23
C ARG A 155 21.71 -25.73 11.98
N GLU A 156 21.66 -24.99 10.88
CA GLU A 156 22.62 -23.93 10.60
C GLU A 156 22.60 -22.82 11.65
N LEU A 157 21.41 -22.44 12.14
CA LEU A 157 21.26 -21.46 13.21
C LEU A 157 21.86 -21.94 14.53
N ARG A 158 21.70 -23.22 14.87
CA ARG A 158 22.38 -23.80 16.05
C ARG A 158 23.89 -23.77 15.91
N ASN A 159 24.42 -24.17 14.75
CA ASN A 159 25.85 -24.11 14.47
C ASN A 159 26.40 -22.68 14.61
N LEU A 160 25.68 -21.69 14.08
CA LEU A 160 26.06 -20.28 14.18
C LEU A 160 25.98 -19.74 15.61
N LYS A 161 25.00 -20.18 16.40
CA LYS A 161 24.89 -19.87 17.85
C LYS A 161 26.05 -20.45 18.64
N GLU A 162 26.46 -21.67 18.33
CA GLU A 162 27.57 -22.34 19.01
C GLU A 162 28.92 -21.70 18.67
N GLN A 163 29.15 -21.32 17.41
CA GLN A 163 30.40 -20.68 16.97
C GLN A 163 30.63 -19.31 17.62
N LEU A 164 29.58 -18.51 17.81
CA LEU A 164 29.69 -17.11 18.26
C LEU A 164 29.36 -16.94 19.75
N ASN A 165 29.18 -18.03 20.50
CA ASN A 165 28.81 -17.96 21.93
C ASN A 165 29.85 -17.23 22.80
N GLU A 166 31.13 -17.28 22.44
CA GLU A 166 32.22 -16.69 23.23
C GLU A 166 32.51 -15.21 22.89
N ASP A 167 32.03 -14.72 21.74
CA ASP A 167 32.30 -13.35 21.29
C ASP A 167 31.37 -12.35 21.99
N PHE A 168 31.84 -11.68 23.05
CA PHE A 168 31.10 -10.56 23.66
C PHE A 168 31.23 -9.30 22.79
N PRO A 169 30.15 -8.56 22.45
CA PRO A 169 28.74 -8.66 22.91
C PRO A 169 27.80 -9.48 21.99
N VAL A 170 28.35 -10.13 20.96
CA VAL A 170 27.62 -10.79 19.87
C VAL A 170 26.90 -12.06 20.34
N GLY A 171 27.57 -12.93 21.10
CA GLY A 171 27.05 -14.24 21.53
C GLY A 171 25.73 -14.18 22.31
N PRO A 172 25.62 -13.39 23.40
CA PRO A 172 24.38 -13.29 24.17
C PRO A 172 23.19 -12.78 23.35
N LEU A 173 23.43 -11.88 22.39
CA LEU A 173 22.40 -11.29 21.55
C LEU A 173 21.92 -12.26 20.47
N ILE A 174 22.82 -13.02 19.84
CA ILE A 174 22.48 -14.01 18.81
C ILE A 174 21.64 -15.16 19.39
N ARG A 175 21.83 -15.53 20.66
CA ARG A 175 21.04 -16.58 21.32
C ARG A 175 19.53 -16.33 21.21
N LYS A 176 19.11 -15.06 21.22
CA LYS A 176 17.71 -14.64 21.14
C LYS A 176 17.14 -14.59 19.71
N CYS A 177 17.99 -14.66 18.68
CA CYS A 177 17.52 -14.69 17.30
C CYS A 177 16.79 -16.01 17.01
N CYS A 178 15.65 -15.90 16.32
CA CYS A 178 14.81 -17.06 15.98
C CYS A 178 15.22 -17.66 14.63
N THR A 179 15.64 -16.81 13.68
CA THR A 179 15.93 -17.20 12.30
C THR A 179 17.39 -16.92 11.94
N LEU A 180 17.90 -17.67 10.97
CA LEU A 180 19.28 -17.56 10.52
C LEU A 180 19.54 -16.22 9.82
N ASP A 181 18.58 -15.77 9.01
CA ASP A 181 18.58 -14.44 8.38
C ASP A 181 18.71 -13.33 9.44
N GLN A 182 17.96 -13.43 10.55
CA GLN A 182 18.04 -12.48 11.64
C GLN A 182 19.41 -12.50 12.32
N GLY A 183 19.99 -13.70 12.55
CA GLY A 183 21.33 -13.85 13.12
C GLY A 183 22.40 -13.18 12.24
N LYS A 184 22.42 -13.48 10.94
CA LYS A 184 23.33 -12.84 9.96
C LYS A 184 23.16 -11.33 9.91
N ALA A 185 21.92 -10.83 9.99
CA ALA A 185 21.65 -9.40 10.02
C ALA A 185 22.22 -8.72 11.27
N VAL A 186 22.02 -9.30 12.45
CA VAL A 186 22.55 -8.77 13.71
C VAL A 186 24.08 -8.77 13.70
N ILE A 187 24.73 -9.83 13.21
CA ILE A 187 26.20 -9.87 13.04
C ILE A 187 26.66 -8.71 12.17
N THR A 188 26.05 -8.53 11.00
CA THR A 188 26.44 -7.47 10.06
C THR A 188 26.28 -6.06 10.68
N PHE A 189 25.25 -5.84 11.50
CA PHE A 189 25.09 -4.60 12.25
C PHE A 189 26.18 -4.41 13.30
N LEU A 190 26.50 -5.45 14.06
CA LEU A 190 27.54 -5.41 15.10
C LEU A 190 28.93 -5.22 14.49
N ASP A 191 29.24 -5.86 13.37
CA ASP A 191 30.48 -5.63 12.62
C ASP A 191 30.62 -4.16 12.19
N ALA A 192 29.54 -3.55 11.70
CA ALA A 192 29.54 -2.14 11.32
C ALA A 192 29.71 -1.20 12.53
N ILE A 193 29.25 -1.60 13.72
CA ILE A 193 29.42 -0.87 14.98
C ILE A 193 30.89 -0.96 15.44
N LEU A 194 31.49 -2.14 15.35
CA LEU A 194 32.86 -2.42 15.79
C LEU A 194 33.92 -1.80 14.87
N ASP A 195 33.64 -1.68 13.57
CA ASP A 195 34.53 -1.05 12.57
C ASP A 195 34.74 0.47 12.83
N LYS A 196 33.90 1.10 13.67
CA LYS A 196 33.97 2.53 14.06
C LYS A 196 34.08 3.51 12.89
N THR A 197 33.66 3.12 11.69
CA THR A 197 33.68 3.98 10.52
C THR A 197 32.57 5.03 10.61
N LEU A 198 32.96 6.31 10.70
CA LEU A 198 32.03 7.42 10.91
C LEU A 198 31.03 7.62 9.75
N ARG A 199 31.26 7.08 8.55
CA ARG A 199 30.39 7.29 7.38
C ARG A 199 29.95 5.98 6.73
N SER A 200 29.33 5.11 7.53
CA SER A 200 28.74 3.85 7.06
C SER A 200 27.21 3.90 7.12
N THR A 201 26.55 3.22 6.19
CA THR A 201 25.10 3.06 6.16
C THR A 201 24.75 1.61 5.88
N VAL A 202 24.02 1.02 6.82
CA VAL A 202 23.51 -0.34 6.70
C VAL A 202 22.01 -0.26 6.48
N ALA A 203 21.54 -0.80 5.36
CA ALA A 203 20.11 -0.86 5.04
C ALA A 203 19.58 -2.29 5.19
N LEU A 204 18.57 -2.44 6.05
CA LEU A 204 17.82 -3.67 6.26
C LEU A 204 16.47 -3.57 5.55
N LEU A 205 16.25 -4.45 4.59
CA LEU A 205 14.98 -4.59 3.89
C LEU A 205 14.31 -5.88 4.34
N ALA A 206 13.05 -5.79 4.73
CA ALA A 206 12.33 -6.96 5.20
C ALA A 206 10.85 -6.83 4.86
N ALA A 207 10.19 -7.95 4.59
CA ALA A 207 8.73 -7.97 4.64
C ALA A 207 8.24 -7.79 6.09
N ARG A 208 6.95 -7.52 6.23
CA ARG A 208 6.32 -7.45 7.55
C ARG A 208 6.37 -8.84 8.21
N GLY A 209 6.45 -8.89 9.53
CA GLY A 209 6.49 -10.16 10.27
C GLY A 209 7.81 -10.94 10.18
N ARG A 210 8.88 -10.37 9.61
CA ARG A 210 10.22 -11.00 9.49
C ARG A 210 11.21 -10.62 10.61
N GLY A 211 10.74 -9.91 11.66
CA GLY A 211 11.57 -9.59 12.83
C GLY A 211 12.49 -8.36 12.72
N LYS A 212 12.20 -7.43 11.79
CA LYS A 212 12.98 -6.20 11.55
C LYS A 212 13.25 -5.36 12.82
N SER A 213 12.20 -4.99 13.55
CA SER A 213 12.31 -4.19 14.78
C SER A 213 13.01 -4.94 15.91
N ALA A 214 12.91 -6.27 15.95
CA ALA A 214 13.62 -7.11 16.90
C ALA A 214 15.13 -7.14 16.62
N ALA A 215 15.52 -7.31 15.35
CA ALA A 215 16.92 -7.27 14.92
C ALA A 215 17.56 -5.90 15.21
N LEU A 216 16.85 -4.81 14.91
CA LEU A 216 17.30 -3.45 15.23
C LEU A 216 17.44 -3.22 16.73
N GLY A 217 16.48 -3.67 17.54
CA GLY A 217 16.53 -3.53 18.99
C GLY A 217 17.73 -4.25 19.61
N LEU A 218 18.03 -5.47 19.15
CA LEU A 218 19.22 -6.22 19.56
C LEU A 218 20.52 -5.52 19.12
N ALA A 219 20.56 -4.99 17.89
CA ALA A 219 21.72 -4.24 17.40
C ALA A 219 21.99 -2.96 18.21
N ILE A 220 20.94 -2.24 18.63
CA ILE A 220 21.07 -1.05 19.49
C ILE A 220 21.62 -1.43 20.86
N ALA A 221 21.13 -2.53 21.47
CA ALA A 221 21.66 -3.01 22.75
C ALA A 221 23.16 -3.35 22.64
N GLY A 222 23.58 -3.99 21.54
CA GLY A 222 24.99 -4.24 21.26
C GLY A 222 25.82 -2.97 21.00
N ALA A 223 25.24 -1.94 20.37
CA ALA A 223 25.90 -0.64 20.19
C ALA A 223 26.18 0.06 21.53
N VAL A 224 25.24 -0.03 22.47
CA VAL A 224 25.43 0.48 23.84
C VAL A 224 26.56 -0.29 24.53
N ALA A 225 26.61 -1.62 24.41
CA ALA A 225 27.70 -2.42 24.96
C ALA A 225 29.07 -2.11 24.33
N ALA A 226 29.10 -1.74 23.04
CA ALA A 226 30.30 -1.32 22.33
C ALA A 226 30.78 0.11 22.66
N GLY A 227 30.02 0.86 23.48
CA GLY A 227 30.42 2.16 24.02
C GLY A 227 29.84 3.40 23.34
N TYR A 228 28.85 3.26 22.44
CA TYR A 228 28.21 4.41 21.79
C TYR A 228 27.40 5.22 22.81
N SER A 229 27.57 6.55 22.83
CA SER A 229 27.00 7.43 23.86
C SER A 229 25.63 7.96 23.48
N ASN A 230 25.48 8.49 22.26
CA ASN A 230 24.25 9.13 21.79
C ASN A 230 23.66 8.37 20.60
N ILE A 231 22.61 7.59 20.87
CA ILE A 231 21.90 6.80 19.87
C ILE A 231 20.52 7.41 19.67
N PHE A 232 20.23 7.90 18.46
CA PHE A 232 18.91 8.47 18.15
C PHE A 232 18.11 7.50 17.29
N ILE A 233 16.82 7.39 17.61
CA ILE A 233 15.87 6.55 16.88
C ILE A 233 14.83 7.48 16.25
N THR A 234 14.58 7.26 14.96
CA THR A 234 13.58 8.00 14.19
C THR A 234 12.57 7.04 13.59
N ALA A 235 11.29 7.37 13.70
CA ALA A 235 10.18 6.66 13.08
C ALA A 235 9.07 7.68 12.72
N PRO A 236 8.14 7.35 11.80
CA PRO A 236 7.03 8.24 11.48
C PRO A 236 6.09 8.45 12.68
N SER A 237 5.91 7.42 13.52
CA SER A 237 5.11 7.45 14.73
C SER A 237 5.82 6.70 15.86
N PRO A 238 5.64 7.13 17.14
CA PRO A 238 6.29 6.46 18.27
C PRO A 238 5.63 5.13 18.66
N GLU A 239 4.41 4.85 18.17
CA GLU A 239 3.71 3.58 18.44
C GLU A 239 4.44 2.38 17.82
N ASN A 240 5.00 2.57 16.62
CA ASN A 240 5.76 1.54 15.90
C ASN A 240 7.02 1.10 16.66
N LEU A 241 7.54 1.95 17.55
CA LEU A 241 8.78 1.70 18.28
C LEU A 241 8.60 0.88 19.56
N LYS A 242 7.36 0.55 19.95
CA LYS A 242 7.09 -0.22 21.18
C LYS A 242 7.83 -1.56 21.16
N THR A 243 7.78 -2.28 20.04
CA THR A 243 8.46 -3.56 19.87
C THR A 243 9.98 -3.38 19.87
N LEU A 244 10.49 -2.37 19.18
CA LEU A 244 11.93 -2.06 19.14
C LEU A 244 12.48 -1.81 20.55
N PHE A 245 11.83 -0.96 21.35
CA PHE A 245 12.26 -0.68 22.73
C PHE A 245 12.14 -1.90 23.65
N ASP A 246 11.12 -2.75 23.49
CA ASP A 246 11.02 -4.01 24.23
C ASP A 246 12.20 -4.95 23.92
N PHE A 247 12.62 -5.04 22.65
CA PHE A 247 13.80 -5.82 22.28
C PHE A 247 15.12 -5.19 22.73
N VAL A 248 15.22 -3.86 22.84
CA VAL A 248 16.36 -3.20 23.49
C VAL A 248 16.45 -3.62 24.96
N CYS A 249 15.33 -3.61 25.70
CA CYS A 249 15.29 -4.02 27.10
C CYS A 249 15.64 -5.51 27.26
N LYS A 250 15.12 -6.39 26.37
CA LYS A 250 15.49 -7.81 26.35
C LYS A 250 16.98 -8.02 26.04
N GLY A 251 17.55 -7.21 25.15
CA GLY A 251 18.99 -7.21 24.87
C GLY A 251 19.81 -6.81 26.09
N PHE A 252 19.38 -5.79 26.83
CA PHE A 252 19.99 -5.38 28.10
C PHE A 252 19.94 -6.49 29.16
N SER A 253 18.82 -7.19 29.31
CA SER A 253 18.74 -8.33 30.23
C SER A 253 19.75 -9.43 29.89
N MET A 254 20.02 -9.67 28.60
CA MET A 254 21.01 -10.67 28.15
C MET A 254 22.45 -10.24 28.35
N LEU A 255 22.70 -8.93 28.28
CA LEU A 255 24.01 -8.31 28.57
C LEU A 255 24.20 -8.05 30.08
N GLU A 256 23.31 -8.58 30.92
CA GLU A 256 23.33 -8.43 32.39
C GLU A 256 23.24 -6.97 32.86
N TYR A 257 22.45 -6.15 32.18
CA TYR A 257 22.05 -4.82 32.63
C TYR A 257 20.75 -4.93 33.43
N LYS A 258 20.70 -4.29 34.60
CA LYS A 258 19.54 -4.30 35.49
C LYS A 258 18.74 -3.00 35.38
N GLU A 259 17.41 -3.14 35.25
CA GLU A 259 16.49 -2.01 35.26
C GLU A 259 16.55 -1.26 36.60
N HIS A 260 16.47 0.08 36.57
CA HIS A 260 16.57 1.00 37.71
C HIS A 260 17.92 1.05 38.43
N ILE A 261 18.89 0.23 38.03
CA ILE A 261 20.27 0.30 38.53
C ILE A 261 21.16 0.80 37.40
N ASP A 262 21.18 0.08 36.28
CA ASP A 262 22.04 0.37 35.14
C ASP A 262 21.37 1.27 34.10
N TYR A 263 20.03 1.22 34.01
CA TYR A 263 19.26 2.05 33.08
C TYR A 263 17.86 2.42 33.59
N ASP A 264 17.36 3.57 33.12
CA ASP A 264 16.02 4.09 33.40
C ASP A 264 15.24 4.37 32.11
N ILE A 265 13.96 4.00 32.11
CA ILE A 265 13.04 4.21 30.99
C ILE A 265 12.16 5.43 31.26
N VAL A 266 12.25 6.44 30.40
CA VAL A 266 11.40 7.64 30.43
C VAL A 266 10.29 7.52 29.39
N LYS A 267 9.05 7.51 29.88
CA LYS A 267 7.83 7.48 29.06
C LYS A 267 7.31 8.90 28.81
N SER A 268 6.62 9.09 27.68
CA SER A 268 6.01 10.37 27.31
C SER A 268 4.85 10.72 28.24
N ASN A 269 4.76 12.00 28.61
CA ASN A 269 3.60 12.57 29.31
C ASN A 269 2.50 13.06 28.34
N ASN A 270 2.80 13.15 27.03
CA ASN A 270 1.82 13.66 26.07
C ASN A 270 0.76 12.59 25.74
N PRO A 271 -0.54 12.97 25.73
CA PRO A 271 -1.63 12.06 25.41
C PRO A 271 -1.56 11.53 23.96
N GLU A 272 -1.08 12.35 23.01
CA GLU A 272 -0.86 11.95 21.61
C GLU A 272 0.14 10.80 21.47
N PHE A 273 1.07 10.67 22.41
CA PHE A 273 2.10 9.64 22.39
C PHE A 273 1.76 8.43 23.27
N LYS A 274 0.51 8.28 23.74
CA LYS A 274 -0.02 7.10 24.45
C LYS A 274 0.95 6.43 25.45
N LYS A 275 1.68 7.21 26.26
CA LYS A 275 2.71 6.73 27.22
C LYS A 275 3.85 5.90 26.60
N SER A 276 4.14 6.09 25.32
CA SER A 276 5.27 5.44 24.63
C SER A 276 6.61 5.84 25.25
N VAL A 277 7.58 4.92 25.15
CA VAL A 277 8.97 5.17 25.58
C VAL A 277 9.59 6.21 24.66
N VAL A 278 10.12 7.28 25.23
CA VAL A 278 10.77 8.38 24.47
C VAL A 278 12.28 8.35 24.66
N ARG A 279 12.74 7.96 25.84
CA ARG A 279 14.17 8.01 26.18
C ARG A 279 14.54 6.89 27.14
N ILE A 280 15.71 6.30 26.94
CA ILE A 280 16.35 5.39 27.89
C ILE A 280 17.70 6.00 28.26
N ASN A 281 17.94 6.20 29.56
CA ASN A 281 19.23 6.65 30.08
C ASN A 281 19.96 5.44 30.67
N ILE A 282 21.23 5.26 30.35
CA ILE A 282 22.07 4.18 30.84
C ILE A 282 23.29 4.78 31.55
N TYR A 283 23.69 4.19 32.67
CA TYR A 283 24.72 4.72 33.57
C TYR A 283 25.87 3.74 33.90
N LYS A 284 25.84 2.50 33.39
CA LYS A 284 26.75 1.41 33.82
C LYS A 284 28.25 1.71 33.64
N GLN A 285 28.66 2.16 32.45
CA GLN A 285 30.07 2.49 32.16
C GLN A 285 30.29 4.01 32.14
N HIS A 286 29.51 4.69 31.29
CA HIS A 286 29.42 6.13 31.15
C HIS A 286 27.97 6.50 30.85
N ARG A 287 27.66 7.79 30.84
CA ARG A 287 26.31 8.26 30.55
C ARG A 287 25.99 8.06 29.07
N GLN A 288 25.16 7.07 28.78
CA GLN A 288 24.67 6.79 27.43
C GLN A 288 23.16 7.07 27.36
N THR A 289 22.69 7.50 26.19
CA THR A 289 21.30 7.89 26.02
C THR A 289 20.76 7.40 24.68
N ILE A 290 19.62 6.71 24.76
CA ILE A 290 18.81 6.34 23.59
C ILE A 290 17.62 7.28 23.58
N GLN A 291 17.43 8.03 22.50
CA GLN A 291 16.35 9.01 22.41
C GLN A 291 15.58 8.89 21.10
N TYR A 292 14.26 8.92 21.19
CA TYR A 292 13.38 9.09 20.05
C TYR A 292 13.36 10.56 19.61
N ILE A 293 13.49 10.77 18.31
CA ILE A 293 13.34 12.08 17.65
C ILE A 293 12.35 11.98 16.50
N LEU A 294 11.65 13.07 16.24
CA LEU A 294 10.80 13.18 15.06
C LEU A 294 11.68 13.43 13.81
N PRO A 295 11.32 12.86 12.63
CA PRO A 295 12.10 13.01 11.40
C PRO A 295 12.37 14.47 10.99
N HIS A 296 11.48 15.40 11.37
CA HIS A 296 11.60 16.82 11.03
C HIS A 296 12.63 17.57 11.90
N GLU A 297 12.98 17.04 13.07
CA GLU A 297 13.88 17.69 14.05
C GLU A 297 15.36 17.40 13.78
N HIS A 298 15.81 17.59 12.54
CA HIS A 298 17.19 17.32 12.12
C HIS A 298 18.25 18.17 12.83
N GLY A 299 17.88 19.32 13.42
CA GLY A 299 18.81 20.19 14.15
C GLY A 299 19.44 19.55 15.39
N LYS A 300 18.82 18.52 15.97
CA LYS A 300 19.37 17.79 17.13
C LYS A 300 20.42 16.75 16.73
N LEU A 301 20.56 16.44 15.43
CA LEU A 301 21.42 15.35 14.93
C LEU A 301 22.93 15.65 15.01
N SER A 302 23.33 16.87 15.35
CA SER A 302 24.75 17.26 15.37
C SER A 302 25.59 16.53 16.42
N GLN A 303 24.97 15.93 17.43
CA GLN A 303 25.64 15.19 18.52
C GLN A 303 25.47 13.66 18.41
N VAL A 304 24.96 13.17 17.29
CA VAL A 304 24.63 11.76 17.10
C VAL A 304 25.82 10.96 16.63
N GLU A 305 26.04 9.81 17.27
CA GLU A 305 27.05 8.82 16.84
C GLU A 305 26.40 7.70 16.01
N LEU A 306 25.19 7.29 16.39
CA LEU A 306 24.39 6.28 15.69
C LEU A 306 22.95 6.76 15.51
N LEU A 307 22.50 6.83 14.25
CA LEU A 307 21.11 7.08 13.90
C LEU A 307 20.44 5.81 13.40
N VAL A 308 19.35 5.41 14.04
CA VAL A 308 18.49 4.32 13.58
C VAL A 308 17.19 4.90 13.04
N VAL A 309 16.90 4.64 11.77
CA VAL A 309 15.65 5.04 11.11
C VAL A 309 14.83 3.80 10.86
N ASP A 310 13.73 3.65 11.61
CA ASP A 310 12.74 2.62 11.38
C ASP A 310 11.62 3.12 10.46
N GLU A 311 11.14 2.25 9.59
CA GLU A 311 10.21 2.54 8.49
C GLU A 311 10.64 3.72 7.62
N ALA A 312 11.88 3.69 7.15
CA ALA A 312 12.46 4.77 6.34
C ALA A 312 11.66 5.08 5.07
N ALA A 313 10.94 4.10 4.50
CA ALA A 313 10.14 4.31 3.30
C ALA A 313 8.82 5.08 3.54
N ALA A 314 8.34 5.15 4.78
CA ALA A 314 7.24 6.02 5.17
C ALA A 314 7.68 7.50 5.31
N ILE A 315 8.99 7.76 5.39
CA ILE A 315 9.55 9.10 5.55
C ILE A 315 9.89 9.69 4.17
N PRO A 316 9.52 10.95 3.90
CA PRO A 316 9.83 11.62 2.65
C PRO A 316 11.33 11.58 2.28
N LEU A 317 11.66 11.31 1.01
CA LEU A 317 13.04 11.27 0.53
C LEU A 317 13.87 12.52 0.90
N PRO A 318 13.36 13.76 0.78
CA PRO A 318 14.13 14.93 1.16
C PRO A 318 14.50 14.93 2.65
N VAL A 319 13.58 14.46 3.50
CA VAL A 319 13.80 14.33 4.95
C VAL A 319 14.82 13.24 5.21
N VAL A 320 14.69 12.05 4.62
CA VAL A 320 15.68 10.97 4.75
C VAL A 320 17.07 11.43 4.31
N LYS A 321 17.18 12.19 3.22
CA LYS A 321 18.45 12.78 2.77
C LYS A 321 19.02 13.78 3.77
N SER A 322 18.19 14.58 4.44
CA SER A 322 18.66 15.47 5.52
C SER A 322 19.07 14.73 6.80
N LEU A 323 18.51 13.53 7.05
CA LEU A 323 18.87 12.68 8.18
C LEU A 323 20.20 11.93 7.95
N LEU A 324 20.70 11.87 6.71
CA LEU A 324 21.91 11.13 6.35
C LEU A 324 23.18 11.99 6.55
N GLY A 325 23.61 12.17 7.81
CA GLY A 325 24.81 12.95 8.21
C GLY A 325 26.15 12.17 8.23
N PRO A 326 27.23 12.76 8.77
CA PRO A 326 28.57 12.15 8.90
C PRO A 326 28.68 11.24 10.14
N TYR A 327 27.75 10.30 10.30
CA TYR A 327 27.70 9.31 11.38
C TYR A 327 27.20 7.96 10.84
N LEU A 328 27.24 6.92 11.67
CA LEU A 328 26.72 5.60 11.35
C LEU A 328 25.19 5.65 11.27
N VAL A 329 24.62 5.16 10.17
CA VAL A 329 23.16 5.15 9.97
C VAL A 329 22.65 3.75 9.69
N PHE A 330 21.68 3.31 10.48
CA PHE A 330 20.89 2.11 10.20
C PHE A 330 19.55 2.51 9.61
N LEU A 331 19.27 2.03 8.40
CA LEU A 331 18.01 2.23 7.73
C LEU A 331 17.25 0.92 7.72
N ALA A 332 16.02 0.91 8.21
CA ALA A 332 15.16 -0.25 8.12
C ALA A 332 13.87 0.09 7.37
N SER A 333 13.59 -0.66 6.31
CA SER A 333 12.44 -0.41 5.44
C SER A 333 11.63 -1.69 5.28
N THR A 334 10.31 -1.57 5.40
CA THR A 334 9.41 -2.62 4.95
C THR A 334 9.36 -2.67 3.44
N VAL A 335 9.29 -3.89 2.88
CA VAL A 335 9.09 -4.18 1.46
C VAL A 335 7.99 -5.24 1.33
N ASN A 336 7.20 -5.21 0.25
CA ASN A 336 6.16 -6.20 -0.05
C ASN A 336 5.12 -6.43 1.08
N GLY A 337 4.52 -5.36 1.61
CA GLY A 337 3.44 -5.46 2.61
C GLY A 337 2.30 -4.47 2.34
N TYR A 338 1.19 -4.59 3.07
CA TYR A 338 0.01 -3.73 2.92
C TYR A 338 0.25 -2.26 3.31
N GLU A 339 1.23 -2.00 4.17
CA GLU A 339 1.69 -0.63 4.48
C GLU A 339 2.82 -0.16 3.54
N GLY A 340 3.17 -1.01 2.57
CA GLY A 340 4.30 -0.85 1.66
C GLY A 340 4.18 0.38 0.78
N THR A 341 4.87 1.43 1.21
CA THR A 341 5.37 2.49 0.34
C THR A 341 6.18 1.91 -0.82
N GLY A 342 5.96 2.45 -2.03
CA GLY A 342 6.45 1.90 -3.28
C GLY A 342 7.95 1.61 -3.26
N ARG A 343 8.27 0.33 -3.51
CA ARG A 343 9.62 -0.23 -3.62
C ARG A 343 10.56 0.57 -4.52
N SER A 344 10.03 1.37 -5.44
CA SER A 344 10.85 2.16 -6.37
C SER A 344 11.64 3.27 -5.70
N LEU A 345 11.18 3.83 -4.57
CA LEU A 345 11.93 4.88 -3.89
C LEU A 345 13.01 4.29 -2.99
N SER A 346 12.72 3.22 -2.25
CA SER A 346 13.76 2.49 -1.52
C SER A 346 14.82 2.02 -2.50
N LEU A 347 14.45 1.39 -3.62
CA LEU A 347 15.41 1.04 -4.67
C LEU A 347 16.15 2.24 -5.26
N LYS A 348 15.50 3.39 -5.55
CA LYS A 348 16.21 4.59 -6.03
C LYS A 348 17.18 5.17 -5.00
N LEU A 349 16.81 5.17 -3.72
CA LEU A 349 17.69 5.63 -2.64
C LEU A 349 18.86 4.66 -2.46
N LEU A 350 18.57 3.36 -2.40
CA LEU A 350 19.59 2.32 -2.27
C LEU A 350 20.53 2.33 -3.47
N GLN A 351 20.00 2.44 -4.70
CA GLN A 351 20.79 2.59 -5.91
C GLN A 351 21.65 3.86 -5.88
N GLN A 352 21.11 4.99 -5.41
CA GLN A 352 21.91 6.22 -5.22
C GLN A 352 23.04 6.03 -4.20
N LEU A 353 22.79 5.30 -3.11
CA LEU A 353 23.79 5.00 -2.09
C LEU A 353 24.82 3.95 -2.58
N GLU A 354 24.38 2.96 -3.35
CA GLU A 354 25.23 1.96 -4.00
C GLU A 354 26.14 2.61 -5.05
N GLU A 355 25.62 3.48 -5.91
CA GLU A 355 26.41 4.24 -6.89
C GLU A 355 27.45 5.14 -6.21
N GLN A 356 27.10 5.77 -5.07
CA GLN A 356 28.03 6.57 -4.28
C GLN A 356 29.13 5.71 -3.66
N SER A 357 28.79 4.51 -3.17
CA SER A 357 29.74 3.53 -2.62
C SER A 357 30.67 2.95 -3.70
N GLN A 358 30.15 2.65 -4.90
CA GLN A 358 30.94 2.12 -6.01
C GLN A 358 31.91 3.15 -6.61
N LYS A 359 31.48 4.41 -6.76
CA LYS A 359 32.36 5.50 -7.25
C LYS A 359 33.54 5.80 -6.31
N SER A 360 33.42 5.47 -5.02
CA SER A 360 34.53 5.62 -4.07
C SER A 360 35.55 4.47 -4.10
N LYS A 361 35.27 3.34 -4.76
CA LYS A 361 36.24 2.24 -4.90
C LYS A 361 37.19 2.42 -6.08
N SER A 362 36.90 3.34 -7.00
CA SER A 362 37.64 3.51 -8.27
C SER A 362 38.51 4.78 -8.35
N ALA A 363 38.53 5.63 -7.32
CA ALA A 363 39.37 6.83 -7.28
C ALA A 363 40.00 7.02 -5.89
N ASP A 364 41.31 7.29 -5.85
CA ASP A 364 42.20 7.52 -4.68
C ASP A 364 41.80 8.68 -3.74
N SER A 365 40.55 9.13 -3.76
CA SER A 365 40.00 10.10 -2.81
C SER A 365 39.34 9.37 -1.63
N ALA A 366 40.17 8.83 -0.73
CA ALA A 366 39.78 8.09 0.48
C ALA A 366 38.94 8.87 1.52
N LEU A 367 38.55 10.13 1.24
CA LEU A 367 37.86 11.03 2.18
C LEU A 367 36.36 11.25 1.90
N SER A 368 35.78 10.70 0.82
CA SER A 368 34.40 11.07 0.42
C SER A 368 33.42 9.92 0.16
N GLY A 369 33.83 8.65 0.25
CA GLY A 369 32.94 7.51 0.03
C GLY A 369 32.13 7.12 1.27
N ARG A 370 30.81 7.01 1.16
CA ARG A 370 29.98 6.38 2.20
C ARG A 370 29.96 4.87 1.95
N LEU A 371 30.36 4.08 2.95
CA LEU A 371 30.23 2.62 2.89
C LEU A 371 28.76 2.24 2.97
N PHE A 372 28.27 1.46 2.02
CA PHE A 372 26.89 1.02 1.97
C PHE A 372 26.84 -0.52 1.98
N LYS A 373 26.12 -1.09 2.95
CA LYS A 373 25.85 -2.54 3.05
C LYS A 373 24.34 -2.75 3.05
N LYS A 374 23.87 -3.69 2.22
CA LYS A 374 22.45 -4.05 2.08
C LYS A 374 22.21 -5.45 2.64
N ILE A 375 21.16 -5.60 3.44
CA ILE A 375 20.73 -6.87 4.05
C ILE A 375 19.25 -7.05 3.75
N GLU A 376 18.84 -8.26 3.36
CA GLU A 376 17.43 -8.61 3.15
C GLU A 376 17.02 -9.73 4.11
N LEU A 377 15.86 -9.60 4.78
CA LEU A 377 15.25 -10.65 5.59
C LEU A 377 14.09 -11.27 4.83
N SER A 378 14.20 -12.57 4.57
CA SER A 378 13.17 -13.33 3.86
C SER A 378 12.36 -14.22 4.78
N GLU A 379 12.99 -14.81 5.81
CA GLU A 379 12.35 -15.78 6.70
C GLU A 379 11.42 -15.15 7.76
N SER A 380 10.24 -15.73 7.96
CA SER A 380 9.24 -15.25 8.92
C SER A 380 9.54 -15.75 10.31
N ILE A 381 9.26 -14.90 11.31
CA ILE A 381 9.41 -15.29 12.73
C ILE A 381 8.11 -15.87 13.31
N ARG A 382 6.97 -15.69 12.64
CA ARG A 382 5.64 -16.09 13.14
C ARG A 382 5.18 -17.45 12.64
N TYR A 383 5.49 -17.75 11.39
CA TYR A 383 5.07 -18.95 10.68
C TYR A 383 6.22 -19.48 9.81
N ALA A 384 6.09 -20.71 9.35
CA ALA A 384 7.13 -21.38 8.57
C ALA A 384 7.35 -20.71 7.19
N SER A 385 8.58 -20.83 6.68
CA SER A 385 8.92 -20.36 5.34
C SER A 385 8.05 -21.05 4.27
N GLY A 386 7.44 -20.25 3.39
CA GLY A 386 6.63 -20.76 2.28
C GLY A 386 5.20 -21.16 2.65
N ASP A 387 4.63 -20.59 3.72
CA ASP A 387 3.24 -20.77 4.11
C ASP A 387 2.28 -20.57 2.92
N ARG A 388 1.32 -21.50 2.79
CA ARG A 388 0.34 -21.52 1.70
C ARG A 388 -0.66 -20.39 1.85
N ILE A 389 -1.06 -20.04 3.09
CA ILE A 389 -2.00 -18.95 3.34
C ILE A 389 -1.34 -17.61 3.02
N GLU A 390 -0.08 -17.42 3.41
CA GLU A 390 0.68 -16.22 3.03
C GLU A 390 0.81 -16.10 1.51
N ARG A 391 1.17 -17.19 0.81
CA ARG A 391 1.28 -17.18 -0.66
C ARG A 391 -0.06 -16.84 -1.32
N TRP A 392 -1.15 -17.41 -0.83
CA TRP A 392 -2.50 -17.10 -1.30
C TRP A 392 -2.86 -15.62 -1.06
N LEU A 393 -2.58 -15.09 0.13
CA LEU A 393 -2.85 -13.69 0.47
C LEU A 393 -2.03 -12.73 -0.41
N ASN A 394 -0.74 -13.03 -0.63
CA ASN A 394 0.13 -12.23 -1.50
C ASN A 394 -0.32 -12.26 -2.96
N ALA A 395 -0.81 -13.41 -3.44
CA ALA A 395 -1.40 -13.52 -4.77
C ALA A 395 -2.71 -12.72 -4.89
N LEU A 396 -3.63 -12.90 -3.95
CA LEU A 396 -4.93 -12.19 -3.90
C LEU A 396 -4.74 -10.67 -3.85
N LEU A 397 -3.84 -10.18 -3.00
CA LEU A 397 -3.58 -8.75 -2.83
C LEU A 397 -2.56 -8.20 -3.83
N CYS A 398 -2.00 -9.04 -4.69
CA CYS A 398 -0.98 -8.71 -5.67
C CYS A 398 0.24 -7.98 -5.07
N LEU A 399 0.69 -8.40 -3.88
CA LEU A 399 1.82 -7.78 -3.16
C LEU A 399 3.18 -8.18 -3.75
N ASP A 400 3.21 -9.25 -4.55
CA ASP A 400 4.43 -9.77 -5.20
C ASP A 400 4.79 -8.95 -6.45
N VAL A 401 5.43 -7.81 -6.22
CA VAL A 401 5.85 -6.87 -7.28
C VAL A 401 7.12 -7.34 -8.00
N THR A 402 7.97 -8.17 -7.37
CA THR A 402 9.30 -8.53 -7.92
C THR A 402 9.23 -9.43 -9.13
N ASN A 403 8.35 -10.42 -9.07
CA ASN A 403 8.29 -11.50 -10.06
C ASN A 403 7.41 -11.13 -11.26
N SER A 404 6.62 -10.07 -11.12
CA SER A 404 5.54 -9.69 -12.03
C SER A 404 5.91 -8.52 -12.95
N ILE A 405 7.06 -7.86 -12.78
CA ILE A 405 7.56 -6.86 -13.74
C ILE A 405 8.49 -7.56 -14.74
N PRO A 406 8.04 -7.84 -15.98
CA PRO A 406 8.91 -8.45 -16.98
C PRO A 406 10.07 -7.50 -17.34
N SER A 407 11.28 -8.03 -17.46
CA SER A 407 12.42 -7.27 -17.95
C SER A 407 12.30 -7.07 -19.45
N ILE A 408 11.73 -5.94 -19.87
CA ILE A 408 11.55 -5.61 -21.29
C ILE A 408 12.91 -5.30 -21.92
N SER A 409 13.37 -6.17 -22.81
CA SER A 409 14.70 -6.09 -23.46
C SER A 409 14.72 -5.14 -24.66
N ARG A 410 13.59 -4.95 -25.35
CA ARG A 410 13.45 -4.03 -26.47
C ARG A 410 12.15 -3.23 -26.35
N LEU A 411 12.29 -1.93 -26.14
CA LEU A 411 11.17 -1.00 -26.01
C LEU A 411 10.78 -0.46 -27.42
N PRO A 412 9.52 -0.60 -27.86
CA PRO A 412 9.04 -0.10 -29.15
C PRO A 412 8.96 1.44 -29.16
N GLN A 413 9.03 2.11 -30.30
CA GLN A 413 8.86 3.57 -30.31
C GLN A 413 7.45 3.97 -29.83
N PRO A 414 7.29 5.05 -29.04
CA PRO A 414 6.00 5.44 -28.46
C PRO A 414 4.85 5.66 -29.46
N GLY A 415 5.16 5.97 -30.73
CA GLY A 415 4.17 6.18 -31.79
C GLY A 415 3.54 4.89 -32.34
N HIS A 416 4.11 3.72 -32.05
CA HIS A 416 3.55 2.41 -32.43
C HIS A 416 2.79 1.74 -31.28
N CYS A 417 2.61 2.44 -30.17
CA CYS A 417 1.90 1.93 -29.01
C CYS A 417 0.46 2.44 -29.04
N ASP A 418 -0.48 1.52 -28.88
CA ASP A 418 -1.91 1.83 -28.79
C ASP A 418 -2.40 1.71 -27.34
N LEU A 419 -3.39 2.54 -27.03
CA LEU A 419 -4.05 2.57 -25.74
C LEU A 419 -5.30 1.69 -25.81
N TYR A 420 -5.48 0.81 -24.83
CA TYR A 420 -6.61 -0.11 -24.72
C TYR A 420 -7.41 0.18 -23.46
N TYR A 421 -8.71 -0.01 -23.53
CA TYR A 421 -9.59 0.00 -22.36
C TYR A 421 -9.64 -1.40 -21.74
N VAL A 422 -9.54 -1.47 -20.42
CA VAL A 422 -9.61 -2.74 -19.68
C VAL A 422 -10.99 -2.90 -19.07
N ASN A 423 -11.64 -4.02 -19.38
CA ASN A 423 -12.91 -4.36 -18.75
C ASN A 423 -12.67 -4.93 -17.34
N GLN A 424 -13.21 -4.24 -16.32
CA GLN A 424 -13.04 -4.59 -14.92
C GLN A 424 -13.71 -5.92 -14.54
N ASP A 425 -14.88 -6.22 -15.10
CA ASP A 425 -15.61 -7.46 -14.78
C ASP A 425 -14.78 -8.70 -15.17
N THR A 426 -14.11 -8.62 -16.31
CA THR A 426 -13.26 -9.69 -16.84
C THR A 426 -11.88 -9.73 -16.21
N LEU A 427 -11.40 -8.59 -15.71
CA LEU A 427 -10.13 -8.48 -15.01
C LEU A 427 -10.23 -9.15 -13.63
N PHE A 428 -11.35 -8.96 -12.93
CA PHE A 428 -11.58 -9.49 -11.59
C PHE A 428 -12.28 -10.86 -11.56
N SER A 429 -12.50 -11.51 -12.71
CA SER A 429 -13.14 -12.83 -12.82
C SER A 429 -12.31 -14.02 -12.31
N TYR A 430 -11.09 -13.77 -11.83
CA TYR A 430 -10.15 -14.78 -11.31
C TYR A 430 -9.76 -15.88 -12.30
N HIS A 431 -9.71 -15.56 -13.60
CA HIS A 431 -9.07 -16.41 -14.61
C HIS A 431 -7.53 -16.34 -14.52
N LYS A 432 -6.81 -17.41 -14.86
CA LYS A 432 -5.34 -17.48 -14.74
C LYS A 432 -4.62 -16.35 -15.49
N ASP A 433 -5.04 -16.07 -16.71
CA ASP A 433 -4.42 -15.02 -17.54
C ASP A 433 -4.81 -13.61 -17.07
N SER A 434 -6.07 -13.41 -16.64
CA SER A 434 -6.54 -12.15 -16.07
C SER A 434 -5.81 -11.83 -14.77
N GLU A 435 -5.57 -12.84 -13.93
CA GLU A 435 -4.84 -12.69 -12.66
C GLU A 435 -3.37 -12.34 -12.90
N LEU A 436 -2.70 -12.97 -13.88
CA LEU A 436 -1.35 -12.60 -14.27
C LEU A 436 -1.29 -11.16 -14.83
N PHE A 437 -2.28 -10.76 -15.63
CA PHE A 437 -2.40 -9.39 -16.15
C PHE A 437 -2.63 -8.37 -15.02
N LEU A 438 -3.52 -8.67 -14.07
CA LEU A 438 -3.79 -7.85 -12.89
C LEU A 438 -2.54 -7.70 -12.01
N GLN A 439 -1.79 -8.79 -11.79
CA GLN A 439 -0.53 -8.75 -11.05
C GLN A 439 0.50 -7.85 -11.73
N ARG A 440 0.69 -7.96 -13.06
CA ARG A 440 1.58 -7.07 -13.83
C ARG A 440 1.16 -5.59 -13.70
N MET A 441 -0.14 -5.33 -13.78
CA MET A 441 -0.71 -3.99 -13.66
C MET A 441 -0.52 -3.40 -12.26
N MET A 442 -0.81 -4.17 -11.20
CA MET A 442 -0.61 -3.74 -9.81
C MET A 442 0.86 -3.56 -9.47
N ALA A 443 1.73 -4.42 -9.99
CA ALA A 443 3.17 -4.27 -9.85
C ALA A 443 3.66 -2.95 -10.44
N LEU A 444 3.12 -2.53 -11.59
CA LEU A 444 3.42 -1.23 -12.19
C LEU A 444 2.97 -0.05 -11.32
N TYR A 445 1.77 -0.15 -10.73
CA TYR A 445 1.27 0.87 -9.80
C TYR A 445 2.16 0.98 -8.56
N VAL A 446 2.57 -0.14 -7.97
CA VAL A 446 3.47 -0.14 -6.80
C VAL A 446 4.87 0.36 -7.16
N ALA A 447 5.33 0.12 -8.39
CA ALA A 447 6.58 0.66 -8.87
C ALA A 447 6.52 2.17 -9.13
N SER A 448 5.38 2.74 -9.51
CA SER A 448 5.31 4.16 -9.91
C SER A 448 4.95 5.12 -8.77
N HIS A 449 4.17 4.66 -7.79
CA HIS A 449 3.62 5.52 -6.75
C HIS A 449 4.37 5.44 -5.41
N TYR A 450 4.37 6.55 -4.65
CA TYR A 450 5.08 6.66 -3.37
C TYR A 450 4.47 5.80 -2.27
N LYS A 451 3.13 5.77 -2.17
CA LYS A 451 2.40 4.98 -1.19
C LYS A 451 1.18 4.38 -1.85
N ASN A 452 1.08 3.06 -1.76
CA ASN A 452 -0.10 2.31 -2.16
C ASN A 452 -0.71 1.64 -0.94
N SER A 453 -2.02 1.46 -0.98
CA SER A 453 -2.75 0.65 -0.01
C SER A 453 -3.41 -0.50 -0.75
N PRO A 454 -3.49 -1.72 -0.18
CA PRO A 454 -4.28 -2.80 -0.78
C PRO A 454 -5.75 -2.43 -0.99
N ASN A 455 -6.28 -1.48 -0.20
CA ASN A 455 -7.63 -0.96 -0.41
C ASN A 455 -7.80 -0.25 -1.76
N ASP A 456 -6.70 0.17 -2.40
CA ASP A 456 -6.74 0.72 -3.76
C ASP A 456 -7.22 -0.31 -4.78
N LEU A 457 -6.93 -1.60 -4.55
CA LEU A 457 -7.40 -2.69 -5.40
C LEU A 457 -8.92 -2.82 -5.31
N GLN A 458 -9.47 -2.72 -4.10
CA GLN A 458 -10.92 -2.70 -3.88
C GLN A 458 -11.56 -1.46 -4.49
N LEU A 459 -10.94 -0.28 -4.34
CA LEU A 459 -11.41 0.94 -5.01
C LEU A 459 -11.43 0.78 -6.54
N MET A 460 -10.42 0.14 -7.12
CA MET A 460 -10.37 -0.12 -8.57
C MET A 460 -11.38 -1.15 -9.05
N ALA A 461 -11.78 -2.08 -8.18
CA ALA A 461 -12.72 -3.14 -8.49
C ALA A 461 -14.18 -2.66 -8.35
N ASP A 462 -14.52 -2.07 -7.21
CA ASP A 462 -15.93 -1.88 -6.84
C ASP A 462 -16.50 -0.53 -7.28
N ALA A 463 -15.65 0.46 -7.58
CA ALA A 463 -16.11 1.81 -7.88
C ALA A 463 -16.42 1.97 -9.39
N PRO A 464 -17.69 2.22 -9.76
CA PRO A 464 -18.12 2.25 -11.17
C PRO A 464 -17.57 3.43 -11.97
N ALA A 465 -17.31 4.56 -11.31
CA ALA A 465 -16.74 5.75 -11.94
C ALA A 465 -15.27 5.58 -12.33
N HIS A 466 -14.61 4.50 -11.90
CA HIS A 466 -13.22 4.25 -12.24
C HIS A 466 -13.10 3.52 -13.57
N HIS A 467 -12.22 4.00 -14.44
CA HIS A 467 -11.86 3.38 -15.70
C HIS A 467 -10.36 3.16 -15.79
N LEU A 468 -9.99 2.05 -16.43
CA LEU A 468 -8.62 1.59 -16.54
C LEU A 468 -8.21 1.57 -18.00
N PHE A 469 -7.11 2.24 -18.31
CA PHE A 469 -6.51 2.28 -19.64
C PHE A 469 -5.08 1.78 -19.59
N VAL A 470 -4.70 0.96 -20.56
CA VAL A 470 -3.37 0.34 -20.61
C VAL A 470 -2.74 0.60 -21.97
N LEU A 471 -1.51 1.10 -21.96
CA LEU A 471 -0.69 1.28 -23.15
C LEU A 471 0.12 0.00 -23.37
N LEU A 472 -0.11 -0.63 -24.51
CA LEU A 472 0.56 -1.87 -24.90
C LEU A 472 1.55 -1.62 -26.03
N GLY A 473 2.60 -2.43 -26.08
CA GLY A 473 3.43 -2.54 -27.28
C GLY A 473 2.65 -3.18 -28.43
N PRO A 474 3.15 -3.08 -29.68
CA PRO A 474 2.55 -3.79 -30.80
C PRO A 474 2.54 -5.30 -30.50
N VAL A 475 1.36 -5.90 -30.61
CA VAL A 475 1.16 -7.31 -30.28
C VAL A 475 1.38 -8.13 -31.54
N ASP A 476 2.32 -9.07 -31.48
CA ASP A 476 2.46 -10.10 -32.52
C ASP A 476 1.33 -11.13 -32.31
N GLU A 477 0.24 -11.06 -33.10
CA GLU A 477 -0.89 -12.01 -33.01
C GLU A 477 -0.46 -13.49 -33.15
N SER A 478 0.70 -13.74 -33.76
CA SER A 478 1.29 -15.08 -33.93
C SER A 478 1.82 -15.70 -32.63
N LYS A 479 2.18 -14.88 -31.63
CA LYS A 479 2.64 -15.34 -30.32
C LYS A 479 1.49 -15.10 -29.36
N ASN A 480 0.75 -16.15 -29.03
CA ASN A 480 -0.34 -16.13 -28.05
C ASN A 480 0.20 -15.91 -26.62
N THR A 481 0.91 -14.81 -26.42
CA THR A 481 1.58 -14.39 -25.19
C THR A 481 0.97 -13.07 -24.75
N LEU A 482 0.71 -12.95 -23.44
CA LEU A 482 0.18 -11.72 -22.86
C LEU A 482 1.09 -10.52 -23.19
N PRO A 483 0.53 -9.43 -23.74
CA PRO A 483 1.30 -8.27 -24.13
C PRO A 483 1.93 -7.60 -22.91
N ASP A 484 3.11 -7.01 -23.13
CA ASP A 484 3.81 -6.28 -22.08
C ASP A 484 3.15 -4.92 -21.84
N ILE A 485 2.88 -4.64 -20.57
CA ILE A 485 2.24 -3.41 -20.12
C ILE A 485 3.29 -2.32 -19.96
N LEU A 486 3.25 -1.29 -20.80
CA LEU A 486 4.22 -0.19 -20.78
C LEU A 486 3.80 0.97 -19.87
N CYS A 487 2.51 1.31 -19.93
CA CYS A 487 1.92 2.37 -19.11
C CYS A 487 0.49 2.01 -18.74
N VAL A 488 0.06 2.39 -17.55
CA VAL A 488 -1.31 2.21 -17.05
C VAL A 488 -1.83 3.54 -16.56
N ILE A 489 -3.06 3.89 -16.92
CA ILE A 489 -3.75 5.09 -16.48
C ILE A 489 -5.06 4.69 -15.80
N GLN A 490 -5.24 5.17 -14.57
CA GLN A 490 -6.51 5.11 -13.84
C GLN A 490 -7.22 6.46 -13.95
N VAL A 491 -8.42 6.45 -14.50
CA VAL A 491 -9.30 7.61 -14.60
C VAL A 491 -10.50 7.42 -13.68
N CYS A 492 -10.99 8.49 -13.09
CA CYS A 492 -12.22 8.54 -12.31
C CYS A 492 -13.11 9.62 -12.91
N LEU A 493 -14.33 9.28 -13.28
CA LEU A 493 -15.32 10.23 -13.79
C LEU A 493 -15.86 11.04 -12.62
N GLU A 494 -15.87 12.36 -12.76
CA GLU A 494 -16.32 13.29 -11.71
C GLU A 494 -17.27 14.35 -12.29
N GLY A 495 -18.23 14.79 -11.48
CA GLY A 495 -19.16 15.86 -11.84
C GLY A 495 -20.59 15.40 -12.14
N GLN A 496 -21.32 16.22 -12.91
CA GLN A 496 -22.79 16.12 -13.06
C GLN A 496 -23.53 16.24 -11.72
N ILE A 497 -22.98 17.04 -10.80
CA ILE A 497 -23.56 17.28 -9.49
C ILE A 497 -24.69 18.29 -9.63
N SER A 498 -25.81 18.05 -8.95
CA SER A 498 -26.93 18.98 -8.94
C SER A 498 -26.52 20.32 -8.29
N GLN A 499 -26.91 21.44 -8.89
CA GLN A 499 -26.55 22.77 -8.37
C GLN A 499 -27.11 23.01 -6.96
N GLU A 500 -28.23 22.38 -6.63
CA GLU A 500 -28.84 22.43 -5.29
C GLU A 500 -27.97 21.71 -4.26
N SER A 501 -27.47 20.51 -4.58
CA SER A 501 -26.52 19.75 -3.76
C SER A 501 -25.22 20.54 -3.56
N ALA A 502 -24.70 21.15 -4.65
CA ALA A 502 -23.49 21.97 -4.59
C ALA A 502 -23.62 23.16 -3.63
N LYS A 503 -24.73 23.91 -3.70
CA LYS A 503 -25.03 25.04 -2.80
C LYS A 503 -25.22 24.59 -1.35
N ALA A 504 -25.96 23.50 -1.13
CA ALA A 504 -26.19 22.95 0.20
C ALA A 504 -24.88 22.50 0.86
N ALA A 505 -24.01 21.82 0.11
CA ALA A 505 -22.72 21.36 0.59
C ALA A 505 -21.77 22.53 0.91
N LEU A 506 -21.75 23.58 0.08
CA LEU A 506 -20.95 24.78 0.31
C LEU A 506 -21.41 25.53 1.57
N LEU A 507 -22.73 25.65 1.79
CA LEU A 507 -23.30 26.24 2.99
C LEU A 507 -23.01 25.42 4.26
N GLN A 508 -23.06 24.09 4.16
CA GLN A 508 -22.79 23.18 5.28
C GLN A 508 -21.29 22.98 5.55
N GLY A 509 -20.42 23.42 4.64
CA GLY A 509 -18.98 23.14 4.69
C GLY A 509 -18.63 21.64 4.63
N ARG A 510 -19.56 20.80 4.15
CA ARG A 510 -19.39 19.34 4.08
C ARG A 510 -18.84 18.96 2.71
N GLN A 511 -17.71 18.25 2.70
CA GLN A 511 -17.14 17.66 1.49
C GLN A 511 -17.49 16.16 1.50
N PRO A 512 -18.46 15.71 0.70
CA PRO A 512 -18.72 14.29 0.56
C PRO A 512 -17.49 13.58 -0.04
N PHE A 513 -17.40 12.28 0.20
CA PHE A 513 -16.33 11.45 -0.37
C PHE A 513 -16.63 11.22 -1.85
N GLY A 514 -15.66 11.49 -2.73
CA GLY A 514 -15.86 11.50 -4.19
C GLY A 514 -15.71 12.91 -4.77
N ASP A 515 -15.72 13.02 -6.11
CA ASP A 515 -15.78 14.30 -6.85
C ASP A 515 -14.84 15.40 -6.33
N GLN A 516 -13.57 15.07 -6.13
CA GLN A 516 -12.64 15.95 -5.41
C GLN A 516 -12.41 17.28 -6.12
N ILE A 517 -12.36 17.25 -7.46
CA ILE A 517 -12.10 18.46 -8.26
C ILE A 517 -13.29 19.42 -8.19
N PRO A 518 -14.54 19.00 -8.48
CA PRO A 518 -15.72 19.84 -8.30
C PRO A 518 -15.79 20.54 -6.93
N TRP A 519 -15.61 19.79 -5.83
CA TRP A 519 -15.70 20.34 -4.48
C TRP A 519 -14.59 21.34 -4.16
N LYS A 520 -13.34 21.04 -4.55
CA LYS A 520 -12.21 21.96 -4.31
C LYS A 520 -12.31 23.21 -5.19
N PHE A 521 -12.77 23.06 -6.43
CA PHE A 521 -12.96 24.17 -7.34
C PHE A 521 -14.04 25.13 -6.82
N SER A 522 -15.20 24.60 -6.45
CA SER A 522 -16.30 25.38 -5.88
C SER A 522 -15.89 26.06 -4.57
N GLN A 523 -15.15 25.38 -3.70
CA GLN A 523 -14.62 25.98 -2.45
C GLN A 523 -13.67 27.16 -2.71
N GLN A 524 -12.82 27.08 -3.75
CA GLN A 524 -11.85 28.14 -4.02
C GLN A 524 -12.45 29.34 -4.75
N PHE A 525 -13.29 29.09 -5.74
CA PHE A 525 -13.80 30.16 -6.62
C PHE A 525 -15.23 30.59 -6.27
N ALA A 526 -15.89 29.92 -5.31
CA ALA A 526 -17.29 30.12 -4.96
C ALA A 526 -18.20 30.06 -6.21
N ASP A 527 -17.94 29.07 -7.07
CA ASP A 527 -18.68 28.85 -8.30
C ASP A 527 -19.62 27.65 -8.14
N ASP A 528 -20.87 27.85 -8.57
CA ASP A 528 -21.95 26.87 -8.54
C ASP A 528 -22.12 26.16 -9.89
N VAL A 529 -21.55 26.72 -10.97
CA VAL A 529 -21.71 26.18 -12.33
C VAL A 529 -20.74 25.03 -12.57
N PHE A 530 -19.48 25.16 -12.14
CA PHE A 530 -18.46 24.15 -12.38
C PHE A 530 -18.83 22.72 -11.92
N PRO A 531 -19.44 22.49 -10.73
CA PRO A 531 -19.84 21.13 -10.31
C PRO A 531 -20.85 20.43 -11.23
N SER A 532 -21.64 21.21 -11.98
CA SER A 532 -22.59 20.65 -12.96
C SER A 532 -21.90 20.11 -14.22
N LEU A 533 -20.66 20.53 -14.48
CA LEU A 533 -19.88 20.03 -15.62
C LEU A 533 -19.42 18.59 -15.35
N SER A 534 -19.55 17.75 -16.37
CA SER A 534 -18.91 16.42 -16.40
C SER A 534 -17.42 16.56 -16.71
N GLY A 535 -16.56 15.84 -15.98
CA GLY A 535 -15.14 15.76 -16.26
C GLY A 535 -14.55 14.45 -15.78
N ALA A 536 -13.24 14.28 -15.99
CA ALA A 536 -12.54 13.11 -15.49
C ALA A 536 -11.24 13.48 -14.81
N ARG A 537 -10.98 12.82 -13.68
CA ARG A 537 -9.75 12.92 -12.93
C ARG A 537 -8.84 11.75 -13.26
N ILE A 538 -7.64 12.03 -13.75
CA ILE A 538 -6.56 11.04 -13.79
C ILE A 538 -6.08 10.86 -12.34
N VAL A 539 -6.44 9.72 -11.74
CA VAL A 539 -6.08 9.40 -10.36
C VAL A 539 -4.64 8.91 -10.29
N ARG A 540 -4.25 8.04 -11.23
CA ARG A 540 -2.93 7.42 -11.28
C ARG A 540 -2.43 7.28 -12.71
N ILE A 541 -1.13 7.50 -12.87
CA ILE A 541 -0.39 7.15 -14.08
C ILE A 541 0.86 6.39 -13.66
N ALA A 542 1.00 5.19 -14.18
CA ALA A 542 2.10 4.29 -13.86
C ALA A 542 2.83 3.92 -15.14
N THR A 543 4.14 4.17 -15.19
CA THR A 543 5.00 3.85 -16.33
C THR A 543 6.04 2.83 -15.89
N HIS A 544 6.38 1.90 -16.78
CA HIS A 544 7.42 0.94 -16.52
C HIS A 544 8.75 1.61 -16.11
N PRO A 545 9.43 1.18 -15.03
CA PRO A 545 10.67 1.82 -14.56
C PRO A 545 11.75 1.93 -15.64
N SER A 546 11.93 0.88 -16.45
CA SER A 546 12.86 0.86 -17.59
C SER A 546 12.42 1.77 -18.75
N ALA A 547 11.15 2.16 -18.79
CA ALA A 547 10.56 3.03 -19.81
C ALA A 547 10.46 4.50 -19.36
N MET A 548 10.96 4.84 -18.16
CA MET A 548 10.98 6.21 -17.65
C MET A 548 11.83 7.11 -18.55
N LYS A 549 11.36 8.35 -18.76
CA LYS A 549 11.99 9.39 -19.61
C LYS A 549 11.96 9.14 -21.13
N LEU A 550 11.42 8.02 -21.61
CA LEU A 550 11.26 7.74 -23.05
C LEU A 550 9.94 8.28 -23.65
N GLY A 551 9.05 8.83 -22.82
CA GLY A 551 7.86 9.55 -23.28
C GLY A 551 6.58 8.72 -23.39
N TYR A 552 6.55 7.44 -23.00
CA TYR A 552 5.32 6.62 -23.02
C TYR A 552 4.17 7.21 -22.22
N GLY A 553 4.44 7.75 -21.03
CA GLY A 553 3.41 8.45 -20.25
C GLY A 553 2.87 9.70 -20.97
N SER A 554 3.69 10.36 -21.79
CA SER A 554 3.21 11.49 -22.61
C SER A 554 2.32 11.03 -23.75
N ALA A 555 2.70 9.96 -24.44
CA ALA A 555 1.88 9.36 -25.50
C ALA A 555 0.53 8.88 -24.95
N ALA A 556 0.53 8.22 -23.78
CA ALA A 556 -0.70 7.71 -23.18
C ALA A 556 -1.68 8.83 -22.78
N VAL A 557 -1.20 9.94 -22.19
CA VAL A 557 -2.05 11.10 -21.85
C VAL A 557 -2.57 11.80 -23.11
N GLU A 558 -1.76 11.88 -24.16
CA GLU A 558 -2.17 12.48 -25.42
C GLU A 558 -3.25 11.64 -26.13
N LEU A 559 -3.06 10.32 -26.24
CA LEU A 559 -4.06 9.40 -26.79
C LEU A 559 -5.37 9.45 -25.99
N LEU A 560 -5.28 9.50 -24.66
CA LEU A 560 -6.44 9.62 -23.78
C LEU A 560 -7.18 10.95 -23.97
N ALA A 561 -6.47 12.07 -24.10
CA ALA A 561 -7.11 13.35 -24.39
C ALA A 561 -7.82 13.34 -25.75
N ARG A 562 -7.19 12.78 -26.79
CA ARG A 562 -7.80 12.64 -28.12
C ARG A 562 -9.03 11.71 -28.11
N TYR A 563 -9.02 10.69 -27.24
CA TYR A 563 -10.16 9.79 -27.03
C TYR A 563 -11.36 10.53 -26.47
N PHE A 564 -11.19 11.30 -25.39
CA PHE A 564 -12.29 12.07 -24.82
C PHE A 564 -12.70 13.29 -25.65
N GLU A 565 -11.84 13.80 -26.52
CA GLU A 565 -12.20 14.81 -27.54
C GLU A 565 -12.97 14.21 -28.75
N GLY A 566 -13.21 12.90 -28.79
CA GLY A 566 -14.00 12.25 -29.85
C GLY A 566 -13.27 12.08 -31.20
N GLN A 567 -11.93 12.22 -31.24
CA GLN A 567 -11.16 12.17 -32.50
C GLN A 567 -10.98 10.75 -33.08
N PHE A 568 -11.30 9.70 -32.32
CA PHE A 568 -11.14 8.31 -32.75
C PHE A 568 -12.43 7.69 -33.31
N THR A 569 -13.60 8.27 -33.03
CA THR A 569 -14.87 7.79 -33.54
C THR A 569 -15.07 8.35 -34.95
N GLN A 570 -14.97 7.49 -35.97
CA GLN A 570 -15.43 7.85 -37.32
C GLN A 570 -16.93 8.16 -37.26
N LEU A 571 -17.28 9.40 -37.59
CA LEU A 571 -18.65 9.89 -37.82
C LEU A 571 -19.27 9.16 -39.02
N SER A 572 -19.69 7.92 -38.83
CA SER A 572 -20.56 7.22 -39.79
C SER A 572 -21.18 5.99 -39.13
N GLU A 573 -22.29 6.19 -38.44
CA GLU A 573 -23.51 5.41 -38.60
C GLU A 573 -24.61 6.01 -37.70
N VAL A 574 -25.63 6.52 -38.40
CA VAL A 574 -27.00 6.93 -38.03
C VAL A 574 -27.33 6.99 -36.52
N GLU A 575 -27.90 8.13 -36.12
CA GLU A 575 -28.66 8.33 -34.89
C GLU A 575 -29.78 7.27 -34.76
N THR A 576 -29.46 6.11 -34.20
CA THR A 576 -30.44 5.28 -33.51
C THR A 576 -30.19 5.45 -32.01
N GLU A 577 -31.20 5.93 -31.31
CA GLU A 577 -31.30 5.88 -29.86
C GLU A 577 -31.34 4.40 -29.43
N ASP A 578 -30.20 3.73 -29.48
CA ASP A 578 -30.04 2.44 -28.85
C ASP A 578 -29.75 2.69 -27.37
N THR A 579 -30.82 2.89 -26.62
CA THR A 579 -30.90 2.36 -25.26
C THR A 579 -30.61 0.86 -25.35
N LEU A 580 -29.34 0.50 -25.33
CA LEU A 580 -28.90 -0.85 -24.99
C LEU A 580 -29.24 -1.03 -23.51
N ASP A 581 -30.51 -1.32 -23.26
CA ASP A 581 -30.93 -2.10 -22.13
C ASP A 581 -30.06 -3.35 -22.13
N THR A 582 -29.02 -3.35 -21.31
CA THR A 582 -28.46 -4.62 -20.84
C THR A 582 -29.65 -5.43 -20.36
N PRO A 583 -29.89 -6.65 -20.88
CA PRO A 583 -30.95 -7.47 -20.33
C PRO A 583 -30.63 -7.62 -18.85
N GLN A 584 -31.46 -7.00 -18.00
CA GLN A 584 -31.55 -7.35 -16.60
C GLN A 584 -32.04 -8.79 -16.62
N VAL A 585 -31.11 -9.74 -16.68
CA VAL A 585 -31.40 -11.12 -16.34
C VAL A 585 -31.97 -11.03 -14.93
N ASN A 586 -33.24 -11.40 -14.77
CA ASN A 586 -33.88 -11.55 -13.48
C ASN A 586 -33.16 -12.69 -12.73
N VAL A 587 -32.02 -12.37 -12.11
CA VAL A 587 -31.18 -13.28 -11.30
C VAL A 587 -31.98 -13.87 -10.13
N THR A 588 -33.11 -13.24 -9.77
CA THR A 588 -33.98 -13.67 -8.67
C THR A 588 -34.73 -14.97 -8.93
N GLU A 589 -35.04 -15.32 -10.19
CA GLU A 589 -35.83 -16.54 -10.48
C GLU A 589 -34.94 -17.77 -10.73
N ALA A 590 -33.78 -17.60 -11.37
CA ALA A 590 -32.87 -18.71 -11.64
C ALA A 590 -32.05 -19.17 -10.41
N ALA A 591 -31.88 -18.30 -9.41
CA ALA A 591 -31.14 -18.62 -8.18
C ALA A 591 -31.97 -19.34 -7.11
N GLN A 592 -33.31 -19.40 -7.25
CA GLN A 592 -34.18 -20.06 -6.27
C GLN A 592 -34.36 -21.57 -6.51
N GLU A 593 -34.00 -22.08 -7.70
CA GLU A 593 -34.24 -23.49 -8.07
C GLU A 593 -33.01 -24.41 -7.97
N VAL A 594 -31.82 -23.91 -7.63
CA VAL A 594 -30.59 -24.74 -7.59
C VAL A 594 -30.24 -25.12 -6.14
N SER A 595 -30.30 -26.42 -5.85
CA SER A 595 -29.91 -27.00 -4.57
C SER A 595 -28.39 -26.92 -4.36
N LEU A 596 -27.96 -26.34 -3.24
CA LEU A 596 -26.56 -26.04 -2.86
C LEU A 596 -25.59 -27.25 -2.85
N LEU A 597 -26.09 -28.48 -2.94
CA LEU A 597 -25.27 -29.70 -2.97
C LEU A 597 -24.55 -29.90 -4.32
N GLU A 598 -24.93 -29.15 -5.37
CA GLU A 598 -24.39 -29.29 -6.73
C GLU A 598 -23.66 -28.04 -7.25
N GLU A 599 -23.43 -27.03 -6.41
CA GLU A 599 -22.75 -25.80 -6.84
C GLU A 599 -21.25 -26.03 -7.10
N ASN A 600 -20.90 -26.16 -8.38
CA ASN A 600 -19.55 -25.83 -8.84
C ASN A 600 -19.48 -24.32 -9.06
N ILE A 601 -18.74 -23.59 -8.22
CA ILE A 601 -18.42 -22.19 -8.45
C ILE A 601 -17.57 -22.09 -9.72
N ARG A 602 -18.21 -21.84 -10.87
CA ARG A 602 -17.55 -21.66 -12.16
C ARG A 602 -17.51 -20.16 -12.50
N PRO A 603 -16.40 -19.66 -13.10
CA PRO A 603 -16.36 -18.34 -13.69
C PRO A 603 -17.54 -18.12 -14.66
N ARG A 604 -18.05 -16.89 -14.73
CA ARG A 604 -19.15 -16.53 -15.66
C ARG A 604 -18.79 -16.94 -17.10
N THR A 605 -19.72 -17.57 -17.81
CA THR A 605 -19.48 -18.19 -19.12
C THR A 605 -19.53 -17.20 -20.28
N ASP A 606 -20.22 -16.06 -20.13
CA ASP A 606 -20.33 -15.01 -21.15
C ASP A 606 -19.59 -13.75 -20.72
N LEU A 607 -18.25 -13.82 -20.70
CA LEU A 607 -17.40 -12.71 -20.32
C LEU A 607 -16.98 -11.89 -21.56
N PRO A 608 -17.13 -10.55 -21.53
CA PRO A 608 -16.60 -9.69 -22.59
C PRO A 608 -15.07 -9.83 -22.73
N PRO A 609 -14.46 -9.34 -23.83
CA PRO A 609 -13.00 -9.36 -23.95
C PRO A 609 -12.34 -8.48 -22.87
N LEU A 610 -11.21 -8.95 -22.35
CA LEU A 610 -10.43 -8.22 -21.33
C LEU A 610 -9.93 -6.86 -21.81
N LEU A 611 -9.50 -6.81 -23.07
CA LEU A 611 -8.96 -5.63 -23.72
C LEU A 611 -9.90 -5.21 -24.84
N VAL A 612 -10.39 -3.97 -24.76
CA VAL A 612 -11.22 -3.35 -25.79
C VAL A 612 -10.42 -2.22 -26.43
N PRO A 613 -10.21 -2.23 -27.75
CA PRO A 613 -9.54 -1.12 -28.42
C PRO A 613 -10.41 0.14 -28.34
N LEU A 614 -9.77 1.30 -28.18
CA LEU A 614 -10.49 2.58 -28.01
C LEU A 614 -11.36 2.99 -29.20
N ARG A 615 -11.15 2.38 -30.37
CA ARG A 615 -11.95 2.63 -31.57
C ARG A 615 -13.36 2.05 -31.47
N GLU A 616 -13.53 0.99 -30.69
CA GLU A 616 -14.80 0.27 -30.56
C GLU A 616 -15.69 0.82 -29.43
N ARG A 617 -15.10 1.47 -28.42
CA ARG A 617 -15.85 2.06 -27.29
C ARG A 617 -16.11 3.55 -27.51
N ARG A 618 -17.38 3.96 -27.51
CA ARG A 618 -17.75 5.39 -27.50
C ARG A 618 -17.32 6.06 -26.19
N PRO A 619 -16.60 7.20 -26.24
CA PRO A 619 -16.24 7.95 -25.05
C PRO A 619 -17.46 8.65 -24.45
N GLU A 620 -17.45 8.85 -23.13
CA GLU A 620 -18.41 9.72 -22.46
C GLU A 620 -18.10 11.18 -22.75
N ARG A 621 -19.14 12.03 -22.72
CA ARG A 621 -18.98 13.47 -22.93
C ARG A 621 -18.35 14.13 -21.70
N LEU A 622 -17.11 14.59 -21.83
CA LEU A 622 -16.34 15.22 -20.76
C LEU A 622 -15.92 16.63 -21.13
N HIS A 623 -16.05 17.59 -20.21
CA HIS A 623 -15.68 18.99 -20.42
C HIS A 623 -14.24 19.30 -19.98
N TYR A 624 -13.70 18.54 -19.03
CA TYR A 624 -12.36 18.75 -18.51
C TYR A 624 -11.67 17.45 -18.12
N LEU A 625 -10.34 17.48 -18.16
CA LEU A 625 -9.47 16.50 -17.52
C LEU A 625 -8.73 17.16 -16.38
N GLY A 626 -8.70 16.51 -15.23
CA GLY A 626 -7.95 17.00 -14.07
C GLY A 626 -7.02 15.97 -13.48
N VAL A 627 -6.05 16.44 -12.70
CA VAL A 627 -5.07 15.59 -12.03
C VAL A 627 -4.83 16.15 -10.63
N SER A 628 -4.68 15.27 -9.65
CA SER A 628 -4.22 15.62 -8.31
C SER A 628 -2.92 14.88 -8.00
N PHE A 629 -1.87 15.58 -7.62
CA PHE A 629 -0.56 14.97 -7.35
C PHE A 629 0.27 15.75 -6.32
N GLY A 630 1.28 15.09 -5.73
CA GLY A 630 2.29 15.74 -4.88
C GLY A 630 3.21 16.65 -5.70
N LEU A 631 3.31 17.92 -5.32
CA LEU A 631 3.96 18.95 -6.11
C LEU A 631 5.48 18.76 -6.16
N THR A 632 5.94 18.09 -7.22
CA THR A 632 7.35 17.98 -7.58
C THR A 632 7.65 18.70 -8.89
N LEU A 633 8.90 19.13 -9.06
CA LEU A 633 9.34 19.84 -10.25
C LEU A 633 9.18 19.00 -11.52
N ASP A 634 9.44 17.70 -11.44
CA ASP A 634 9.39 16.78 -12.57
C ASP A 634 7.95 16.52 -13.02
N LEU A 635 7.04 16.25 -12.07
CA LEU A 635 5.61 16.07 -12.38
C LEU A 635 4.97 17.38 -12.86
N PHE A 636 5.30 18.52 -12.25
CA PHE A 636 4.76 19.81 -12.69
C PHE A 636 5.19 20.14 -14.13
N ARG A 637 6.45 19.86 -14.49
CA ARG A 637 6.94 19.99 -15.88
C ARG A 637 6.22 19.07 -16.84
N PHE A 638 5.98 17.82 -16.43
CA PHE A 638 5.26 16.84 -17.22
C PHE A 638 3.85 17.33 -17.56
N TRP A 639 3.07 17.75 -16.55
CA TRP A 639 1.69 18.21 -16.75
C TRP A 639 1.62 19.53 -17.53
N ARG A 640 2.53 20.47 -17.28
CA ARG A 640 2.59 21.73 -18.03
C ARG A 640 2.90 21.51 -19.51
N LYS A 641 3.74 20.54 -19.85
CA LYS A 641 4.02 20.16 -21.25
C LYS A 641 2.73 19.72 -21.99
N HIS A 642 1.79 19.12 -21.27
CA HIS A 642 0.50 18.64 -21.77
C HIS A 642 -0.64 19.65 -21.69
N LYS A 643 -0.32 20.94 -21.46
CA LYS A 643 -1.31 22.02 -21.34
C LYS A 643 -2.30 21.82 -20.18
N PHE A 644 -1.82 21.33 -19.04
CA PHE A 644 -2.56 21.39 -17.77
C PHE A 644 -2.14 22.63 -16.99
N ALA A 645 -3.11 23.36 -16.43
CA ALA A 645 -2.87 24.52 -15.59
C ALA A 645 -3.30 24.27 -14.14
N PRO A 646 -2.51 24.72 -13.15
CA PRO A 646 -2.87 24.58 -11.73
C PRO A 646 -4.03 25.51 -11.36
N PHE A 647 -4.90 25.03 -10.45
CA PHE A 647 -5.96 25.82 -9.80
C PHE A 647 -5.87 25.78 -8.27
N PHE A 648 -5.35 24.68 -7.71
CA PHE A 648 -5.25 24.50 -6.26
C PHE A 648 -3.86 24.02 -5.85
N ILE A 649 -3.29 24.63 -4.82
CA ILE A 649 -2.17 24.09 -4.05
C ILE A 649 -2.62 24.05 -2.58
N GLY A 650 -2.40 22.93 -1.90
CA GLY A 650 -2.73 22.77 -0.50
C GLY A 650 -1.86 23.65 0.38
N ASN A 651 -2.44 24.20 1.46
CA ASN A 651 -1.73 25.12 2.37
C ASN A 651 -0.68 24.41 3.23
N ALA A 652 -0.85 23.11 3.50
CA ALA A 652 0.07 22.32 4.31
C ALA A 652 0.65 21.17 3.47
N PRO A 653 1.95 20.84 3.64
CA PRO A 653 2.52 19.66 3.02
C PRO A 653 1.89 18.41 3.66
N ASN A 654 1.71 17.37 2.84
CA ASN A 654 1.24 16.09 3.34
C ASN A 654 2.28 15.48 4.28
N SER A 655 1.85 14.97 5.44
CA SER A 655 2.76 14.36 6.43
C SER A 655 3.54 13.16 5.89
N VAL A 656 2.94 12.46 4.92
CA VAL A 656 3.48 11.23 4.34
C VAL A 656 4.53 11.49 3.26
N THR A 657 4.30 12.46 2.37
CA THR A 657 5.22 12.76 1.25
C THR A 657 6.08 13.99 1.49
N GLY A 658 5.74 14.84 2.47
CA GLY A 658 6.38 16.14 2.70
C GLY A 658 6.14 17.15 1.57
N GLU A 659 5.26 16.83 0.62
CA GLU A 659 4.97 17.64 -0.57
C GLU A 659 3.59 18.29 -0.45
N TYR A 660 3.43 19.46 -1.06
CA TYR A 660 2.13 20.12 -1.18
C TYR A 660 1.29 19.40 -2.24
N THR A 661 0.01 19.13 -1.96
CA THR A 661 -0.90 18.61 -2.98
C THR A 661 -1.22 19.71 -3.99
N CYS A 662 -1.05 19.43 -5.27
CA CYS A 662 -1.40 20.32 -6.38
C CYS A 662 -2.48 19.67 -7.24
N MET A 663 -3.51 20.45 -7.60
CA MET A 663 -4.52 20.05 -8.57
C MET A 663 -4.41 20.91 -9.81
N VAL A 664 -4.37 20.24 -10.97
CA VAL A 664 -4.27 20.86 -12.29
C VAL A 664 -5.45 20.43 -13.16
N LEU A 665 -5.85 21.30 -14.07
CA LEU A 665 -6.99 21.10 -14.96
C LEU A 665 -6.61 21.44 -16.40
N LYS A 666 -7.18 20.69 -17.33
CA LYS A 666 -7.15 20.92 -18.78
C LYS A 666 -8.58 20.92 -19.29
N ALA A 667 -8.99 22.02 -19.92
CA ALA A 667 -10.27 22.07 -20.62
C ALA A 667 -10.19 21.21 -21.90
N LEU A 668 -11.23 20.41 -22.14
CA LEU A 668 -11.40 19.69 -23.40
C LEU A 668 -12.20 20.53 -24.37
N LYS A 669 -12.01 20.29 -25.67
CA LYS A 669 -12.76 20.97 -26.73
C LYS A 669 -14.05 20.20 -26.99
N ASN A 670 -15.18 20.75 -26.54
CA ASN A 670 -16.52 20.25 -26.85
C ASN A 670 -17.36 21.35 -27.49
N ASP A 671 -18.37 20.96 -28.26
CA ASP A 671 -19.29 21.87 -28.94
C ASP A 671 -20.20 22.66 -27.97
N ASP A 672 -20.43 22.12 -26.75
CA ASP A 672 -21.37 22.66 -25.76
C ASP A 672 -20.85 23.93 -25.06
N VAL A 673 -19.53 24.10 -24.95
CA VAL A 673 -18.90 25.25 -24.28
C VAL A 673 -18.18 26.08 -25.33
N LYS A 674 -18.82 27.16 -25.80
CA LYS A 674 -18.21 28.15 -26.70
C LYS A 674 -17.01 28.80 -26.02
N ALA A 675 -15.82 28.24 -26.23
CA ALA A 675 -14.58 28.92 -25.89
C ALA A 675 -14.48 30.17 -26.77
N ALA A 676 -14.13 31.32 -26.17
CA ALA A 676 -13.60 32.42 -26.96
C ALA A 676 -12.36 31.88 -27.69
N GLU A 677 -12.36 31.92 -29.03
CA GLU A 677 -11.39 31.25 -29.91
C GLU A 677 -9.91 31.67 -29.66
N SER A 678 -9.66 32.63 -28.76
CA SER A 678 -8.36 33.20 -28.45
C SER A 678 -7.65 32.68 -27.19
N ASP A 679 -8.33 31.93 -26.30
CA ASP A 679 -7.73 31.52 -25.01
C ASP A 679 -7.20 30.08 -25.06
N GLU A 680 -5.88 29.90 -24.90
CA GLU A 680 -5.19 28.59 -24.82
C GLU A 680 -5.77 27.64 -23.76
N TRP A 681 -6.52 28.18 -22.79
CA TRP A 681 -7.07 27.50 -21.62
C TRP A 681 -8.59 27.36 -21.64
N GLY A 682 -9.27 27.77 -22.72
CA GLY A 682 -10.72 27.68 -22.86
C GLY A 682 -11.47 28.38 -21.71
N PHE A 683 -12.52 27.76 -21.17
CA PHE A 683 -13.33 28.30 -20.07
C PHE A 683 -12.53 28.54 -18.77
N TYR A 684 -11.34 27.93 -18.63
CA TYR A 684 -10.51 28.02 -17.42
C TYR A 684 -9.64 29.30 -17.35
N GLY A 685 -9.51 30.04 -18.45
CA GLY A 685 -8.64 31.23 -18.55
C GLY A 685 -8.84 32.28 -17.44
N PRO A 686 -10.07 32.75 -17.18
CA PRO A 686 -10.36 33.72 -16.12
C PRO A 686 -10.00 33.23 -14.71
N PHE A 687 -10.30 31.96 -14.41
CA PHE A 687 -10.01 31.34 -13.12
C PHE A 687 -8.50 31.22 -12.87
N TYR A 688 -7.73 30.92 -13.92
CA TYR A 688 -6.28 30.86 -13.84
C TYR A 688 -5.65 32.22 -13.46
N GLN A 689 -6.19 33.33 -13.94
CA GLN A 689 -5.71 34.66 -13.58
C GLN A 689 -5.95 34.98 -12.09
N VAL A 690 -7.12 34.59 -11.56
CA VAL A 690 -7.44 34.73 -10.13
C VAL A 690 -6.49 33.89 -9.29
N TYR A 691 -6.27 32.64 -9.69
CA TYR A 691 -5.31 31.75 -9.03
C TYR A 691 -3.91 32.35 -9.00
N LYS A 692 -3.41 32.90 -10.11
CA LYS A 692 -2.09 33.50 -10.19
C LYS A 692 -1.91 34.67 -9.22
N ARG A 693 -2.92 35.54 -9.07
CA ARG A 693 -2.88 36.66 -8.11
C ARG A 693 -2.78 36.14 -6.67
N ARG A 694 -3.64 35.19 -6.31
CA ARG A 694 -3.63 34.56 -4.98
C ARG A 694 -2.31 33.85 -4.67
N LEU A 695 -1.72 33.17 -5.66
CA LEU A 695 -0.44 32.49 -5.47
C LEU A 695 0.66 33.48 -5.10
N VAL A 696 0.73 34.64 -5.77
CA VAL A 696 1.72 35.69 -5.46
C VAL A 696 1.58 36.19 -4.02
N GLU A 697 0.36 36.36 -3.53
CA GLU A 697 0.10 36.75 -2.14
C GLU A 697 0.52 35.66 -1.14
N LEU A 698 0.25 34.39 -1.46
CA LEU A 698 0.54 33.25 -0.58
C LEU A 698 2.02 32.81 -0.58
N LEU A 699 2.80 33.19 -1.60
CA LEU A 699 4.23 32.86 -1.68
C LEU A 699 5.02 33.45 -0.50
N ALA A 700 4.65 34.64 -0.03
CA ALA A 700 5.34 35.33 1.06
C ALA A 700 5.05 34.72 2.44
N SER A 701 3.88 34.09 2.63
CA SER A 701 3.42 33.58 3.92
C SER A 701 3.54 32.05 4.01
N THR A 702 2.63 31.34 3.35
CA THR A 702 2.44 29.90 3.50
C THR A 702 3.55 29.10 2.82
N TYR A 703 4.04 29.57 1.67
CA TYR A 703 4.99 28.82 0.84
C TYR A 703 6.46 29.26 1.01
N GLN A 704 6.82 29.89 2.12
CA GLN A 704 8.19 30.40 2.35
C GLN A 704 9.28 29.32 2.22
N LYS A 705 8.98 28.08 2.60
CA LYS A 705 9.90 26.93 2.51
C LYS A 705 9.90 26.22 1.15
N MET A 706 9.10 26.69 0.20
CA MET A 706 9.00 26.07 -1.12
C MET A 706 10.27 26.33 -1.94
N ASN A 707 10.67 25.35 -2.75
CA ASN A 707 11.85 25.51 -3.61
C ASN A 707 11.62 26.62 -4.65
N TYR A 708 12.53 27.59 -4.72
CA TYR A 708 12.44 28.73 -5.65
C TYR A 708 12.28 28.31 -7.12
N LYS A 709 12.89 27.19 -7.55
CA LYS A 709 12.76 26.68 -8.93
C LYS A 709 11.34 26.26 -9.26
N LEU A 710 10.60 25.86 -8.24
CA LEU A 710 9.22 25.41 -8.37
C LEU A 710 8.28 26.61 -8.30
N ALA A 711 8.53 27.58 -7.42
CA ALA A 711 7.76 28.81 -7.32
C ALA A 711 7.86 29.71 -8.58
N MET A 712 9.01 29.73 -9.25
CA MET A 712 9.24 30.55 -10.45
C MET A 712 8.56 30.02 -11.72
N ARG A 713 8.16 28.75 -11.73
CA ARG A 713 7.55 28.12 -12.92
C ARG A 713 6.05 28.12 -12.80
#